data_AF-A0A6J2RMD6-F1
#
_entry.id   AF-A0A6J2RMD6-F1
#
_cell.length_a   1.000
_cell.length_b   1.000
_cell.length_c   1.000
_cell.angle_alpha   90.00
_cell.angle_beta   90.00
_cell.angle_gamma   90.00
#
_symmetry.space_group_name_H-M   'P 1'
#
loop_
_entity.id
_entity.type
_entity.pdbx_description
1 polymer ?
#
loop_
_entity_poly.entity_id
_entity_poly.type
_entity_poly.pdbx_seq_one_letter_code
_entity_poly.pdbx_strand_id
1 'polypeptide(L)'
;MTTEWGEKSSADLMSRYVSKEMGYGVPKEGWRICLAHEFKEKRKPFQAKDVSLSNVLEHVGLGIRYLKWWYKKTQVEKKAPFIDMFRAQPLRQIYGAPLGGIGGGTITRGWRGEFCRWQLNPGMYHYKTVTANQFTVCLRRGGQTVYQQVLSVERPPTLQGWNWGYCGEYAYYHALYPRAWTVYHLPGQNVTLTCRQISPVIPHDYQDSSLPVAVFVWDVENKNDYALDVSIMFTMVNGSGHKDDKSGGHWNEPFHLEKEGEAVSGVLLHHCPAVNPYTLCIAAREQPDREVSHQTAFSPKGTCSGLWSDLITDGRLDSPTGSSPPTPKGEKVAAALAVGCSVLAQSHNSLEFCLTWDMPTITFGSREREHTRRYTRYFGTKGDASPSLGHYALTHYRQWEKSIEEWQNPVLQDSSLPAWYKSALFNELYFVVDGGTVWTELPEDADVSGGMRSEDGGLPAQPAVIKDFGRFAYLEGQEYRMYNTYDVHFYASFALIMLWPKLALSVQYDIAGSVVQQDPTERLHLMSGRYSPVKAKNVVPHDIGDPDDEPWQRVNAYLIHDTADWKDLNLKFVLQVYRDFHLTQDSQYLRDMWPVCQAVMESEMKFDLDGDGLIENSGYADQTYDGWTVTGPSAYCGGLWLASLCVMCKMARLVDKEETYQHYRNILDRGSGAFDKLLWNGKYYNYDSSGRDLSNSVMSDQCAGHWFLRASGLGEGDYQAFPKEKIQSALKSVFDLNVMSFAGGQMGAVNGMRPEGVPDRSSVQSDEVWIGVVYGLAATMIHEGMQEEGMRTAEGCYRTVWERLGMAFQTPEAYCEKGIYRSLAYMRPLSIWAMQLALNTSQEDQTTSTQTGDGEQVNDLTESQS
;
A
#
# COMPACT_ATOMS: atom_id res chain seq x y z
N MET A 1 3.31 -14.58 -26.13
CA MET A 1 2.26 -13.63 -25.70
C MET A 1 1.66 -12.95 -26.92
N THR A 2 0.40 -13.23 -27.27
CA THR A 2 -0.31 -12.45 -28.28
C THR A 2 -0.63 -11.06 -27.70
N THR A 3 -0.05 -10.04 -28.31
CA THR A 3 -0.11 -8.61 -27.93
C THR A 3 -1.51 -7.98 -28.00
N GLU A 4 -2.54 -8.73 -28.43
CA GLU A 4 -3.87 -8.20 -28.71
C GLU A 4 -4.63 -7.64 -27.48
N TRP A 5 -4.28 -8.03 -26.25
CA TRP A 5 -5.01 -7.60 -25.05
C TRP A 5 -4.46 -6.31 -24.44
N GLY A 6 -3.15 -6.07 -24.54
CA GLY A 6 -2.48 -4.94 -23.89
C GLY A 6 -2.67 -3.59 -24.59
N GLU A 7 -2.61 -3.59 -25.91
CA GLU A 7 -2.78 -2.35 -26.68
C GLU A 7 -4.24 -1.84 -26.62
N LYS A 8 -5.23 -2.75 -26.60
CA LYS A 8 -6.65 -2.37 -26.61
C LYS A 8 -7.07 -1.57 -25.37
N SER A 9 -6.58 -1.93 -24.18
CA SER A 9 -7.02 -1.27 -22.94
C SER A 9 -6.41 0.13 -22.74
N SER A 10 -5.12 0.29 -23.04
CA SER A 10 -4.51 1.64 -23.04
C SER A 10 -5.16 2.52 -24.11
N ALA A 11 -5.48 1.96 -25.28
CA ALA A 11 -6.25 2.65 -26.31
C ALA A 11 -7.64 3.07 -25.81
N ASP A 12 -8.32 2.27 -24.99
CA ASP A 12 -9.62 2.63 -24.39
C ASP A 12 -9.50 3.77 -23.37
N LEU A 13 -8.53 3.73 -22.45
CA LEU A 13 -8.28 4.79 -21.47
C LEU A 13 -7.87 6.13 -22.13
N MET A 14 -7.19 6.04 -23.28
CA MET A 14 -6.73 7.19 -24.06
C MET A 14 -7.64 7.50 -25.27
N SER A 15 -8.77 6.81 -25.43
CA SER A 15 -9.64 6.91 -26.62
C SER A 15 -10.20 8.31 -26.87
N ARG A 16 -10.34 9.11 -25.81
CA ARG A 16 -10.80 10.52 -25.87
C ARG A 16 -9.65 11.53 -25.97
N TYR A 17 -8.40 11.09 -25.90
CA TYR A 17 -7.25 11.99 -25.99
C TYR A 17 -7.02 12.37 -27.45
N VAL A 18 -7.19 13.66 -27.76
CA VAL A 18 -7.16 14.20 -29.13
C VAL A 18 -5.76 14.64 -29.54
N SER A 19 -4.95 15.02 -28.55
CA SER A 19 -3.63 15.58 -28.78
C SER A 19 -2.58 14.51 -29.14
N LYS A 20 -1.48 14.92 -29.78
CA LYS A 20 -0.31 14.07 -30.06
C LYS A 20 0.85 14.31 -29.10
N GLU A 21 0.68 15.24 -28.18
CA GLU A 21 1.69 15.60 -27.20
C GLU A 21 1.95 14.46 -26.22
N MET A 22 3.22 14.18 -25.97
CA MET A 22 3.66 13.17 -24.98
C MET A 22 4.20 13.82 -23.70
N GLY A 23 4.27 15.15 -23.67
CA GLY A 23 4.88 15.91 -22.59
C GLY A 23 6.39 15.65 -22.43
N TYR A 24 7.02 16.48 -21.63
CA TYR A 24 8.45 16.40 -21.36
C TYR A 24 8.75 15.34 -20.29
N GLY A 25 9.66 14.41 -20.59
CA GLY A 25 10.17 13.43 -19.62
C GLY A 25 9.11 12.45 -19.07
N VAL A 26 8.00 12.24 -19.76
CA VAL A 26 7.00 11.24 -19.36
C VAL A 26 7.47 9.85 -19.77
N PRO A 27 7.54 8.86 -18.84
CA PRO A 27 7.98 7.52 -19.18
C PRO A 27 6.97 6.81 -20.10
N LYS A 28 7.48 5.81 -20.81
CA LYS A 28 6.68 4.97 -21.71
C LYS A 28 5.71 4.08 -20.91
N GLU A 29 6.25 3.41 -19.89
CA GLU A 29 5.55 2.43 -19.05
C GLU A 29 4.85 3.12 -17.87
N GLY A 30 3.69 2.60 -17.46
CA GLY A 30 2.89 3.13 -16.36
C GLY A 30 1.42 3.24 -16.70
N TRP A 31 0.59 3.64 -15.72
CA TRP A 31 -0.85 3.79 -15.91
C TRP A 31 -1.15 5.15 -16.54
N ARG A 32 -1.71 5.18 -17.76
CA ARG A 32 -2.03 6.41 -18.49
C ARG A 32 -3.54 6.53 -18.74
N ILE A 33 -4.10 7.71 -18.47
CA ILE A 33 -5.54 7.96 -18.59
C ILE A 33 -5.82 9.38 -19.08
N CYS A 34 -6.72 9.52 -20.06
CA CYS A 34 -7.19 10.81 -20.54
C CYS A 34 -8.03 11.52 -19.46
N LEU A 35 -7.84 12.83 -19.25
CA LEU A 35 -8.59 13.59 -18.24
C LEU A 35 -10.11 13.61 -18.50
N ALA A 36 -10.54 13.39 -19.75
CA ALA A 36 -11.94 13.25 -20.15
C ALA A 36 -12.50 11.81 -20.05
N HIS A 37 -11.69 10.82 -19.64
CA HIS A 37 -12.17 9.45 -19.48
C HIS A 37 -13.26 9.34 -18.42
N GLU A 38 -14.21 8.42 -18.63
CA GLU A 38 -15.26 8.09 -17.67
C GLU A 38 -15.40 6.58 -17.54
N PHE A 39 -15.16 6.08 -16.32
CA PHE A 39 -15.40 4.67 -16.02
C PHE A 39 -16.90 4.36 -16.04
N LYS A 40 -17.29 3.46 -16.95
CA LYS A 40 -18.69 3.09 -17.18
C LYS A 40 -19.23 2.13 -16.12
N GLU A 41 -18.38 1.21 -15.65
CA GLU A 41 -18.79 0.25 -14.63
C GLU A 41 -18.75 0.92 -13.25
N LYS A 42 -19.89 0.89 -12.56
CA LYS A 42 -20.02 1.35 -11.18
C LYS A 42 -20.28 0.15 -10.30
N ARG A 43 -19.59 0.09 -9.17
CA ARG A 43 -19.75 -0.96 -8.17
C ARG A 43 -20.18 -0.38 -6.84
N LYS A 44 -20.85 -1.21 -6.04
CA LYS A 44 -21.30 -0.86 -4.69
C LYS A 44 -20.46 -1.63 -3.67
N PRO A 45 -20.25 -1.06 -2.47
CA PRO A 45 -19.65 -1.83 -1.39
C PRO A 45 -20.57 -2.99 -1.03
N PHE A 46 -19.97 -4.09 -0.57
CA PHE A 46 -20.70 -5.24 -0.03
C PHE A 46 -21.59 -4.80 1.15
N GLN A 47 -22.86 -5.18 1.14
CA GLN A 47 -23.84 -4.84 2.19
C GLN A 47 -24.54 -6.08 2.73
N ALA A 48 -25.16 -5.95 3.91
CA ALA A 48 -25.91 -7.03 4.55
C ALA A 48 -27.02 -7.65 3.66
N LYS A 49 -27.58 -6.88 2.72
CA LYS A 49 -28.59 -7.38 1.77
C LYS A 49 -28.02 -8.32 0.70
N ASP A 50 -26.70 -8.32 0.53
CA ASP A 50 -25.98 -9.14 -0.43
C ASP A 50 -25.60 -10.50 0.19
N VAL A 51 -25.90 -10.71 1.48
CA VAL A 51 -25.80 -11.99 2.19
C VAL A 51 -27.02 -12.86 1.85
N SER A 52 -26.81 -14.14 1.55
CA SER A 52 -27.90 -15.09 1.25
C SER A 52 -28.85 -15.27 2.45
N LEU A 53 -30.14 -15.54 2.18
CA LEU A 53 -31.14 -15.72 3.24
C LEU A 53 -30.81 -16.87 4.21
N SER A 54 -30.16 -17.94 3.72
CA SER A 54 -29.68 -19.04 4.57
C SER A 54 -28.64 -18.55 5.57
N ASN A 55 -27.67 -17.74 5.10
CA ASN A 55 -26.60 -17.23 5.94
C ASN A 55 -27.10 -16.13 6.89
N VAL A 56 -28.14 -15.37 6.52
CA VAL A 56 -28.74 -14.35 7.40
C VAL A 56 -29.23 -14.95 8.72
N LEU A 57 -29.87 -16.13 8.69
CA LEU A 57 -30.39 -16.78 9.90
C LEU A 57 -29.28 -17.19 10.87
N GLU A 58 -28.16 -17.67 10.34
CA GLU A 58 -26.96 -18.05 11.13
C GLU A 58 -26.30 -16.82 11.77
N HIS A 59 -26.37 -15.66 11.11
CA HIS A 59 -25.68 -14.44 11.52
C HIS A 59 -26.57 -13.44 12.30
N VAL A 60 -27.83 -13.78 12.64
CA VAL A 60 -28.70 -12.88 13.43
C VAL A 60 -28.07 -12.53 14.78
N GLY A 61 -27.46 -13.52 15.45
CA GLY A 61 -26.77 -13.31 16.73
C GLY A 61 -25.62 -12.31 16.60
N LEU A 62 -24.80 -12.44 15.55
CA LEU A 62 -23.75 -11.50 15.21
C LEU A 62 -24.34 -10.10 14.96
N GLY A 63 -25.38 -9.99 14.14
CA GLY A 63 -26.00 -8.71 13.80
C GLY A 63 -26.49 -7.92 15.01
N ILE A 64 -27.14 -8.59 15.98
CA ILE A 64 -27.60 -7.95 17.22
C ILE A 64 -26.42 -7.48 18.07
N ARG A 65 -25.40 -8.33 18.24
CA ARG A 65 -24.21 -7.99 19.03
C ARG A 65 -23.40 -6.86 18.40
N TYR A 66 -23.22 -6.91 17.08
CA TYR A 66 -22.56 -5.88 16.31
C TYR A 66 -23.31 -4.55 16.39
N LEU A 67 -24.63 -4.54 16.25
CA LEU A 67 -25.42 -3.30 16.39
C LEU A 67 -25.26 -2.68 17.79
N LYS A 68 -25.28 -3.48 18.85
CA LYS A 68 -25.05 -3.01 20.23
C LYS A 68 -23.63 -2.44 20.39
N TRP A 69 -22.63 -3.15 19.89
CA TRP A 69 -21.23 -2.73 19.92
C TRP A 69 -21.01 -1.44 19.12
N TRP A 70 -21.52 -1.38 17.89
CA TRP A 70 -21.43 -0.22 17.00
C TRP A 70 -22.12 1.00 17.59
N TYR A 71 -23.30 0.82 18.21
CA TYR A 71 -23.99 1.91 18.90
C TYR A 71 -23.16 2.42 20.08
N LYS A 72 -22.60 1.53 20.91
CA LYS A 72 -21.71 1.91 22.01
C LYS A 72 -20.50 2.69 21.48
N LYS A 73 -19.79 2.16 20.49
CA LYS A 73 -18.60 2.80 19.90
C LYS A 73 -18.89 4.17 19.31
N THR A 74 -19.91 4.28 18.45
CA THR A 74 -20.16 5.51 17.69
C THR A 74 -20.99 6.54 18.47
N GLN A 75 -21.99 6.11 19.25
CA GLN A 75 -22.92 7.03 19.91
C GLN A 75 -22.51 7.37 21.34
N VAL A 76 -21.90 6.44 22.07
CA VAL A 76 -21.47 6.65 23.46
C VAL A 76 -20.00 7.07 23.52
N GLU A 77 -19.10 6.26 22.95
CA GLU A 77 -17.64 6.51 23.02
C GLU A 77 -17.17 7.57 22.00
N LYS A 78 -18.00 7.90 21.00
CA LYS A 78 -17.68 8.82 19.89
C LYS A 78 -16.42 8.40 19.10
N LYS A 79 -16.15 7.10 19.08
CA LYS A 79 -15.06 6.48 18.33
C LYS A 79 -15.53 5.90 17.00
N ALA A 80 -14.63 5.86 16.03
CA ALA A 80 -14.86 5.16 14.78
C ALA A 80 -14.77 3.63 15.00
N PRO A 81 -15.61 2.82 14.34
CA PRO A 81 -15.48 1.35 14.35
C PRO A 81 -14.26 0.89 13.55
N PHE A 82 -13.51 -0.11 14.02
CA PHE A 82 -12.36 -0.67 13.26
C PHE A 82 -12.80 -1.25 11.90
N ILE A 83 -14.00 -1.84 11.84
CA ILE A 83 -14.76 -2.14 10.61
C ILE A 83 -16.16 -1.55 10.78
N ASP A 84 -16.59 -0.64 9.90
CA ASP A 84 -17.95 -0.07 9.92
C ASP A 84 -18.84 -0.68 8.83
N MET A 85 -19.59 -1.74 9.18
CA MET A 85 -20.50 -2.45 8.28
C MET A 85 -21.72 -1.62 7.87
N PHE A 86 -21.99 -0.49 8.53
CA PHE A 86 -23.12 0.38 8.21
C PHE A 86 -22.72 1.57 7.34
N ARG A 87 -21.44 1.98 7.38
CA ARG A 87 -20.94 3.18 6.69
C ARG A 87 -19.68 2.86 5.88
N ALA A 88 -19.81 1.92 4.94
CA ALA A 88 -18.77 1.62 3.96
C ALA A 88 -18.38 2.88 3.16
N GLN A 89 -17.10 2.97 2.82
CA GLN A 89 -16.58 4.08 2.02
C GLN A 89 -17.04 3.90 0.56
N PRO A 90 -17.65 4.93 -0.04
CA PRO A 90 -18.09 4.84 -1.43
C PRO A 90 -16.89 4.89 -2.37
N LEU A 91 -16.87 4.01 -3.37
CA LEU A 91 -15.91 4.03 -4.47
C LEU A 91 -15.94 5.38 -5.18
N ARG A 92 -14.77 6.04 -5.27
CA ARG A 92 -14.60 7.28 -6.03
C ARG A 92 -13.49 7.10 -7.04
N GLN A 93 -13.83 7.04 -8.32
CA GLN A 93 -12.88 6.76 -9.41
C GLN A 93 -12.06 8.02 -9.78
N ILE A 94 -11.45 8.67 -8.80
CA ILE A 94 -10.76 9.96 -8.93
C ILE A 94 -9.31 9.94 -8.42
N TYR A 95 -8.88 8.92 -7.68
CA TYR A 95 -7.60 8.92 -6.99
C TYR A 95 -6.41 8.73 -7.94
N GLY A 96 -5.32 9.45 -7.63
CA GLY A 96 -4.02 9.36 -8.30
C GLY A 96 -2.94 8.97 -7.29
N ALA A 97 -1.68 9.12 -7.69
CA ALA A 97 -0.54 8.77 -6.86
C ALA A 97 -0.51 9.67 -5.60
N PRO A 98 -0.39 9.09 -4.39
CA PRO A 98 -0.29 9.85 -3.16
C PRO A 98 1.02 10.62 -3.09
N LEU A 99 0.98 11.77 -2.42
CA LEU A 99 2.13 12.62 -2.14
C LEU A 99 2.62 12.36 -0.72
N GLY A 100 3.94 12.30 -0.55
CA GLY A 100 4.61 12.16 0.75
C GLY A 100 5.44 10.91 0.91
N GLY A 101 6.36 10.96 1.88
CA GLY A 101 7.12 9.83 2.36
C GLY A 101 6.34 8.92 3.33
N ILE A 102 6.95 7.77 3.60
CA ILE A 102 6.53 6.74 4.55
C ILE A 102 6.41 7.33 5.95
N GLY A 103 5.22 7.23 6.55
CA GLY A 103 4.98 7.61 7.95
C GLY A 103 4.96 9.12 8.23
N GLY A 104 5.15 9.98 7.22
CA GLY A 104 4.97 11.44 7.30
C GLY A 104 3.52 11.90 7.15
N GLY A 105 2.61 10.98 6.82
CA GLY A 105 1.25 11.29 6.40
C GLY A 105 1.21 11.66 4.91
N THR A 106 0.05 11.50 4.27
CA THR A 106 -0.08 11.65 2.81
C THR A 106 -1.16 12.62 2.39
N ILE A 107 -0.99 13.16 1.18
CA ILE A 107 -2.00 13.95 0.48
C ILE A 107 -2.17 13.37 -0.92
N THR A 108 -3.33 12.84 -1.25
CA THR A 108 -3.60 12.30 -2.59
C THR A 108 -4.05 13.39 -3.54
N ARG A 109 -3.31 13.55 -4.64
CA ARG A 109 -3.74 14.32 -5.82
C ARG A 109 -4.36 13.37 -6.83
N GLY A 110 -5.60 13.64 -7.22
CA GLY A 110 -6.38 12.86 -8.16
C GLY A 110 -5.84 12.97 -9.58
N TRP A 111 -6.22 12.01 -10.43
CA TRP A 111 -5.74 11.96 -11.81
C TRP A 111 -6.30 13.09 -12.70
N ARG A 112 -7.25 13.91 -12.21
CA ARG A 112 -7.68 15.15 -12.86
C ARG A 112 -7.15 16.41 -12.15
N GLY A 113 -6.22 16.24 -11.21
CA GLY A 113 -5.50 17.31 -10.52
C GLY A 113 -6.03 17.66 -9.14
N GLU A 114 -7.03 16.96 -8.61
CA GLU A 114 -7.74 17.32 -7.37
C GLU A 114 -7.03 16.87 -6.10
N PHE A 115 -6.81 17.75 -5.12
CA PHE A 115 -6.39 17.32 -3.79
C PHE A 115 -7.58 16.74 -3.01
N CYS A 116 -7.68 15.40 -2.92
CA CYS A 116 -8.96 14.71 -2.69
C CYS A 116 -8.98 13.63 -1.60
N ARG A 117 -7.83 13.20 -1.08
CA ARG A 117 -7.74 12.34 0.10
C ARG A 117 -6.56 12.79 0.96
N TRP A 118 -6.78 12.85 2.27
CA TRP A 118 -5.83 13.40 3.23
C TRP A 118 -5.67 12.43 4.39
N GLN A 119 -4.43 12.02 4.64
CA GLN A 119 -4.05 11.18 5.77
C GLN A 119 -2.92 11.88 6.54
N LEU A 120 -3.21 13.09 7.05
CA LEU A 120 -2.26 13.78 7.92
C LEU A 120 -2.36 13.25 9.36
N ASN A 121 -3.56 12.87 9.82
CA ASN A 121 -3.72 12.25 11.13
C ASN A 121 -3.41 10.73 11.04
N PRO A 122 -2.69 10.17 12.04
CA PRO A 122 -2.34 8.74 12.08
C PRO A 122 -3.53 7.81 11.83
N GLY A 123 -3.50 7.04 10.73
CA GLY A 123 -4.55 6.08 10.37
C GLY A 123 -5.96 6.65 10.10
N MET A 124 -6.12 7.98 10.04
CA MET A 124 -7.41 8.64 9.87
C MET A 124 -7.47 9.44 8.58
N TYR A 125 -8.55 9.25 7.82
CA TYR A 125 -8.69 9.82 6.47
C TYR A 125 -9.77 10.89 6.37
N HIS A 126 -9.52 11.86 5.49
CA HIS A 126 -10.54 12.77 4.98
C HIS A 126 -10.61 12.67 3.45
N TYR A 127 -11.74 12.21 2.93
CA TYR A 127 -11.94 11.96 1.50
C TYR A 127 -12.51 13.17 0.74
N LYS A 128 -12.25 14.40 1.19
CA LYS A 128 -12.89 15.58 0.59
C LYS A 128 -11.95 16.25 -0.40
N THR A 129 -12.47 16.50 -1.60
CA THR A 129 -11.82 17.39 -2.58
C THR A 129 -11.78 18.82 -2.05
N VAL A 130 -10.59 19.39 -1.95
CA VAL A 130 -10.38 20.80 -1.60
C VAL A 130 -10.22 21.59 -2.88
N THR A 131 -11.34 22.06 -3.43
CA THR A 131 -11.40 22.71 -4.75
C THR A 131 -10.42 23.87 -4.94
N ALA A 132 -10.16 24.67 -3.90
CA ALA A 132 -9.26 25.82 -3.98
C ALA A 132 -7.78 25.44 -4.08
N ASN A 133 -7.42 24.17 -3.86
CA ASN A 133 -6.05 23.70 -4.01
C ASN A 133 -5.82 23.37 -5.49
N GLN A 134 -5.07 24.21 -6.22
CA GLN A 134 -4.97 24.13 -7.68
C GLN A 134 -3.66 24.68 -8.21
N PHE A 135 -3.35 24.30 -9.45
CA PHE A 135 -2.42 25.02 -10.31
C PHE A 135 -3.17 25.82 -11.39
N THR A 136 -2.71 27.03 -11.65
CA THR A 136 -3.23 27.93 -12.69
C THR A 136 -2.07 28.39 -13.57
N VAL A 137 -2.25 28.39 -14.89
CA VAL A 137 -1.28 28.96 -15.84
C VAL A 137 -1.72 30.34 -16.29
N CYS A 138 -0.77 31.25 -16.41
CA CYS A 138 -0.89 32.56 -17.06
C CYS A 138 0.20 32.68 -18.14
N LEU A 139 -0.20 32.95 -19.39
CA LEU A 139 0.70 33.19 -20.52
C LEU A 139 0.62 34.65 -20.92
N ARG A 140 1.78 35.26 -21.11
CA ARG A 140 1.92 36.68 -21.42
C ARG A 140 2.84 36.88 -22.62
N ARG A 141 2.53 37.92 -23.39
CA ARG A 141 3.30 38.35 -24.56
C ARG A 141 3.27 39.87 -24.64
N GLY A 142 4.45 40.50 -24.77
CA GLY A 142 4.56 41.96 -24.86
C GLY A 142 3.96 42.69 -23.67
N GLY A 143 4.10 42.14 -22.46
CA GLY A 143 3.56 42.73 -21.23
C GLY A 143 2.04 42.62 -21.06
N GLN A 144 1.35 41.82 -21.88
CA GLN A 144 -0.09 41.58 -21.78
C GLN A 144 -0.39 40.10 -21.61
N THR A 145 -1.36 39.77 -20.76
CA THR A 145 -1.88 38.41 -20.59
C THR A 145 -2.72 38.02 -21.80
N VAL A 146 -2.30 36.94 -22.46
CA VAL A 146 -2.98 36.39 -23.63
C VAL A 146 -3.83 35.17 -23.28
N TYR A 147 -3.54 34.50 -22.17
CA TYR A 147 -4.27 33.31 -21.71
C TYR A 147 -4.09 33.09 -20.21
N GLN A 148 -5.17 32.80 -19.48
CA GLN A 148 -5.10 32.33 -18.09
C GLN A 148 -6.16 31.25 -17.83
N GLN A 149 -5.75 30.14 -17.21
CA GLN A 149 -6.59 28.95 -17.07
C GLN A 149 -6.26 28.17 -15.80
N VAL A 150 -7.29 27.82 -15.03
CA VAL A 150 -7.16 26.82 -13.96
C VAL A 150 -7.00 25.45 -14.62
N LEU A 151 -5.97 24.69 -14.23
CA LEU A 151 -5.62 23.40 -14.83
C LEU A 151 -6.48 22.26 -14.27
N SER A 152 -7.80 22.43 -14.34
CA SER A 152 -8.80 21.49 -13.86
C SER A 152 -9.98 21.39 -14.81
N VAL A 153 -10.50 20.18 -14.99
CA VAL A 153 -11.72 19.91 -15.78
C VAL A 153 -13.01 20.28 -15.05
N GLU A 154 -12.92 20.51 -13.74
CA GLU A 154 -14.06 20.80 -12.88
C GLU A 154 -14.57 22.23 -13.08
N ARG A 155 -15.85 22.43 -12.76
CA ARG A 155 -16.50 23.75 -12.69
C ARG A 155 -17.18 23.89 -11.34
N PRO A 156 -16.45 24.27 -10.28
CA PRO A 156 -17.01 24.33 -8.94
C PRO A 156 -18.08 25.42 -8.84
N PRO A 157 -18.90 25.47 -7.77
CA PRO A 157 -19.85 26.56 -7.52
C PRO A 157 -19.22 27.78 -6.81
N THR A 158 -18.02 27.62 -6.23
CA THR A 158 -17.20 28.70 -5.64
C THR A 158 -16.07 29.08 -6.61
N LEU A 159 -15.30 30.14 -6.33
CA LEU A 159 -14.16 30.56 -7.17
C LEU A 159 -14.58 30.92 -8.61
N GLN A 160 -15.80 31.43 -8.79
CA GLN A 160 -16.38 31.74 -10.11
C GLN A 160 -15.70 32.90 -10.85
N GLY A 161 -14.84 33.67 -10.18
CA GLY A 161 -14.02 34.68 -10.84
C GLY A 161 -12.87 34.08 -11.66
N TRP A 162 -12.62 32.77 -11.54
CA TRP A 162 -11.53 32.09 -12.22
C TRP A 162 -12.03 31.37 -13.48
N ASN A 163 -11.15 31.19 -14.45
CA ASN A 163 -11.46 30.44 -15.66
C ASN A 163 -11.27 28.93 -15.44
N TRP A 164 -12.37 28.20 -15.26
CA TRP A 164 -12.45 26.77 -14.96
C TRP A 164 -12.85 25.91 -16.16
N GLY A 165 -12.85 24.59 -16.00
CA GLY A 165 -13.39 23.66 -16.99
C GLY A 165 -12.51 23.48 -18.21
N TYR A 166 -11.20 23.30 -17.97
CA TYR A 166 -10.25 22.92 -19.00
C TYR A 166 -10.73 21.64 -19.73
N CYS A 167 -10.53 21.58 -21.05
CA CYS A 167 -11.00 20.44 -21.84
C CYS A 167 -10.10 19.21 -21.62
N GLY A 168 -10.60 18.22 -20.88
CA GLY A 168 -9.86 17.00 -20.55
C GLY A 168 -9.44 16.15 -21.75
N GLU A 169 -9.99 16.37 -22.95
CA GLU A 169 -9.58 15.66 -24.18
C GLU A 169 -8.18 16.09 -24.67
N TYR A 170 -7.67 17.23 -24.17
CA TYR A 170 -6.33 17.74 -24.45
C TYR A 170 -5.35 17.50 -23.28
N ALA A 171 -5.73 16.70 -22.30
CA ALA A 171 -4.86 16.33 -21.20
C ALA A 171 -4.93 14.84 -20.86
N TYR A 172 -3.83 14.34 -20.29
CA TYR A 172 -3.79 13.03 -19.67
C TYR A 172 -2.96 13.04 -18.38
N TYR A 173 -3.23 12.05 -17.55
CA TYR A 173 -2.47 11.72 -16.37
C TYR A 173 -1.69 10.43 -16.60
N HIS A 174 -0.49 10.35 -16.05
CA HIS A 174 0.38 9.18 -16.13
C HIS A 174 1.00 8.89 -14.76
N ALA A 175 0.97 7.63 -14.32
CA ALA A 175 1.44 7.24 -13.01
C ALA A 175 2.45 6.09 -13.08
N LEU A 176 3.58 6.31 -12.44
CA LEU A 176 4.60 5.30 -12.17
C LEU A 176 5.19 5.62 -10.80
N TYR A 177 4.46 5.23 -9.76
CA TYR A 177 4.75 5.57 -8.37
C TYR A 177 6.23 5.27 -8.03
N PRO A 178 6.96 6.19 -7.36
CA PRO A 178 6.46 7.35 -6.60
C PRO A 178 6.33 8.66 -7.38
N ARG A 179 6.37 8.60 -8.72
CA ARG A 179 6.18 9.76 -9.59
C ARG A 179 4.85 9.69 -10.35
N ALA A 180 4.33 10.85 -10.69
CA ALA A 180 3.26 10.98 -11.65
C ALA A 180 3.38 12.24 -12.49
N TRP A 181 2.73 12.24 -13.64
CA TRP A 181 2.76 13.32 -14.62
C TRP A 181 1.33 13.71 -14.97
N THR A 182 1.09 15.00 -15.15
CA THR A 182 -0.11 15.51 -15.83
C THR A 182 0.31 16.38 -16.98
N VAL A 183 -0.13 16.03 -18.19
CA VAL A 183 0.20 16.75 -19.42
C VAL A 183 -1.02 17.51 -19.90
N TYR A 184 -0.88 18.81 -20.13
CA TYR A 184 -1.91 19.69 -20.67
C TYR A 184 -1.42 20.29 -21.99
N HIS A 185 -2.12 20.01 -23.08
CA HIS A 185 -1.86 20.67 -24.36
C HIS A 185 -2.78 21.90 -24.50
N LEU A 186 -2.21 23.06 -24.74
CA LEU A 186 -2.93 24.31 -25.01
C LEU A 186 -2.93 24.57 -26.52
N PRO A 187 -3.78 23.92 -27.33
CA PRO A 187 -3.68 23.95 -28.79
C PRO A 187 -3.77 25.37 -29.36
N GLY A 188 -4.63 26.22 -28.78
CA GLY A 188 -4.77 27.61 -29.22
C GLY A 188 -3.57 28.51 -28.90
N GLN A 189 -2.68 28.06 -28.00
CA GLN A 189 -1.47 28.80 -27.60
C GLN A 189 -0.19 28.12 -28.06
N ASN A 190 -0.28 26.95 -28.69
CA ASN A 190 0.85 26.13 -29.11
C ASN A 190 1.89 25.91 -27.98
N VAL A 191 1.37 25.62 -26.79
CA VAL A 191 2.13 25.36 -25.56
C VAL A 191 1.73 24.02 -24.99
N THR A 192 2.70 23.24 -24.53
CA THR A 192 2.47 22.02 -23.74
C THR A 192 3.01 22.24 -22.33
N LEU A 193 2.21 21.89 -21.33
CA LEU A 193 2.60 21.94 -19.93
C LEU A 193 2.69 20.51 -19.39
N THR A 194 3.79 20.17 -18.75
CA THR A 194 3.96 18.89 -18.07
C THR A 194 4.24 19.13 -16.60
N CYS A 195 3.30 18.73 -15.74
CA CYS A 195 3.48 18.73 -14.29
C CYS A 195 3.99 17.37 -13.85
N ARG A 196 5.23 17.31 -13.37
CA ARG A 196 5.83 16.15 -12.73
C ARG A 196 5.69 16.30 -11.22
N GLN A 197 4.97 15.37 -10.58
CA GLN A 197 4.90 15.29 -9.12
C GLN A 197 5.81 14.16 -8.61
N ILE A 198 6.57 14.45 -7.56
CA ILE A 198 7.64 13.57 -7.06
C ILE A 198 7.50 13.45 -5.54
N SER A 199 7.41 12.21 -5.06
CA SER A 199 7.55 11.88 -3.62
C SER A 199 8.86 11.13 -3.40
N PRO A 200 9.59 11.38 -2.30
CA PRO A 200 10.93 10.83 -2.08
C PRO A 200 10.91 9.37 -1.58
N VAL A 201 10.18 8.46 -2.23
CA VAL A 201 10.04 7.06 -1.77
C VAL A 201 11.02 6.16 -2.51
N ILE A 202 12.13 5.82 -1.83
CA ILE A 202 13.30 5.20 -2.42
C ILE A 202 13.65 3.94 -1.61
N PRO A 203 13.70 2.75 -2.23
CA PRO A 203 14.14 1.52 -1.55
C PRO A 203 15.50 1.70 -0.86
N HIS A 204 15.64 1.13 0.33
CA HIS A 204 16.82 1.19 1.19
C HIS A 204 17.27 2.59 1.67
N ASP A 205 16.59 3.67 1.27
CA ASP A 205 16.75 5.00 1.86
C ASP A 205 15.73 5.18 2.99
N TYR A 206 16.20 5.35 4.22
CA TYR A 206 15.36 5.49 5.41
C TYR A 206 15.26 6.93 5.92
N GLN A 207 15.95 7.88 5.28
CA GLN A 207 15.87 9.30 5.59
C GLN A 207 14.87 9.97 4.65
N ASP A 208 15.15 9.96 3.35
CA ASP A 208 14.37 10.67 2.35
C ASP A 208 12.99 10.05 2.19
N SER A 209 12.91 8.72 2.27
CA SER A 209 11.64 8.00 2.31
C SER A 209 10.76 8.35 3.51
N SER A 210 11.25 9.02 4.55
CA SER A 210 10.43 9.44 5.69
C SER A 210 9.80 10.83 5.54
N LEU A 211 10.20 11.61 4.53
CA LEU A 211 9.96 13.04 4.52
C LEU A 211 8.52 13.40 4.12
N PRO A 212 7.83 14.28 4.87
CA PRO A 212 6.48 14.75 4.57
C PRO A 212 6.49 15.87 3.51
N VAL A 213 6.97 15.54 2.31
CA VAL A 213 7.20 16.49 1.22
C VAL A 213 6.75 15.94 -0.13
N ALA A 214 6.43 16.84 -1.04
CA ALA A 214 6.32 16.56 -2.47
C ALA A 214 6.84 17.72 -3.29
N VAL A 215 7.40 17.41 -4.46
CA VAL A 215 7.91 18.39 -5.43
C VAL A 215 7.04 18.35 -6.68
N PHE A 216 6.76 19.52 -7.24
CA PHE A 216 6.08 19.70 -8.51
C PHE A 216 6.99 20.47 -9.46
N VAL A 217 7.44 19.81 -10.53
CA VAL A 217 8.19 20.44 -11.61
C VAL A 217 7.28 20.65 -12.80
N TRP A 218 7.17 21.89 -13.25
CA TRP A 218 6.38 22.29 -14.40
C TRP A 218 7.30 22.57 -15.58
N ASP A 219 7.35 21.66 -16.53
CA ASP A 219 8.03 21.85 -17.80
C ASP A 219 7.06 22.51 -18.79
N VAL A 220 7.50 23.63 -19.37
CA VAL A 220 6.73 24.44 -20.30
C VAL A 220 7.41 24.40 -21.67
N GLU A 221 6.76 23.78 -22.65
CA GLU A 221 7.25 23.68 -24.02
C GLU A 221 6.55 24.75 -24.89
N ASN A 222 7.31 25.75 -25.34
CA ASN A 222 6.83 26.81 -26.22
C ASN A 222 7.16 26.50 -27.68
N LYS A 223 6.13 26.14 -28.46
CA LYS A 223 6.28 25.80 -29.88
C LYS A 223 5.95 26.94 -30.82
N ASN A 224 5.81 28.16 -30.30
CA ASN A 224 5.65 29.36 -31.11
C ASN A 224 7.00 29.85 -31.67
N ASP A 225 6.93 30.73 -32.65
CA ASP A 225 8.08 31.46 -33.21
C ASP A 225 8.43 32.73 -32.41
N TYR A 226 7.76 32.97 -31.28
CA TYR A 226 8.01 34.07 -30.35
C TYR A 226 8.17 33.56 -28.90
N ALA A 227 8.87 34.34 -28.09
CA ALA A 227 8.99 34.10 -26.65
C ALA A 227 7.68 34.40 -25.90
N LEU A 228 7.46 33.67 -24.82
CA LEU A 228 6.34 33.82 -23.90
C LEU A 228 6.85 34.02 -22.48
N ASP A 229 6.22 34.92 -21.73
CA ASP A 229 6.38 34.96 -20.28
C ASP A 229 5.29 34.09 -19.66
N VAL A 230 5.68 33.14 -18.83
CA VAL A 230 4.79 32.10 -18.29
C VAL A 230 4.86 32.11 -16.78
N SER A 231 3.70 32.24 -16.14
CA SER A 231 3.56 32.11 -14.70
C SER A 231 2.67 30.92 -14.35
N ILE A 232 3.12 30.12 -13.37
CA ILE A 232 2.30 29.09 -12.74
C ILE A 232 1.99 29.54 -11.31
N MET A 233 0.71 29.57 -10.96
CA MET A 233 0.25 29.86 -9.59
C MET A 233 -0.23 28.58 -8.92
N PHE A 234 0.29 28.29 -7.73
CA PHE A 234 -0.13 27.23 -6.84
C PHE A 234 -0.92 27.81 -5.66
N THR A 235 -2.16 27.37 -5.48
CA THR A 235 -3.02 27.79 -4.36
C THR A 235 -3.24 26.64 -3.38
N MET A 236 -3.30 26.94 -2.09
CA MET A 236 -3.57 25.96 -1.02
C MET A 236 -4.42 26.57 0.10
N VAL A 237 -5.44 25.86 0.55
CA VAL A 237 -6.17 26.15 1.80
C VAL A 237 -5.31 25.75 3.00
N ASN A 238 -5.34 26.56 4.07
CA ASN A 238 -4.80 26.20 5.37
C ASN A 238 -5.70 25.13 6.02
N GLY A 239 -5.48 23.86 5.65
CA GLY A 239 -6.24 22.73 6.13
C GLY A 239 -6.39 21.61 5.11
N SER A 240 -7.22 20.62 5.44
CA SER A 240 -7.42 19.38 4.67
C SER A 240 -8.83 19.24 4.10
N GLY A 241 -9.65 20.28 4.19
CA GLY A 241 -11.07 20.22 3.80
C GLY A 241 -11.99 19.73 4.91
N HIS A 242 -11.45 19.37 6.07
CA HIS A 242 -12.19 18.86 7.23
C HIS A 242 -12.97 19.98 7.95
N LYS A 243 -13.71 19.62 9.01
CA LYS A 243 -14.44 20.60 9.84
C LYS A 243 -13.48 21.53 10.61
N ASP A 244 -12.26 21.05 10.87
CA ASP A 244 -11.26 21.79 11.66
C ASP A 244 -10.68 22.98 10.89
N ASP A 245 -10.76 23.01 9.55
CA ASP A 245 -10.51 24.23 8.74
C ASP A 245 -11.30 25.47 9.21
N LYS A 246 -12.36 25.29 10.00
CA LYS A 246 -13.24 26.33 10.51
C LYS A 246 -13.17 26.47 12.04
N SER A 247 -12.24 25.81 12.72
CA SER A 247 -12.14 25.92 14.19
C SER A 247 -11.71 27.31 14.65
N GLY A 248 -11.07 28.08 13.75
CA GLY A 248 -10.49 29.38 14.04
C GLY A 248 -9.08 29.25 14.61
N GLY A 249 -8.33 30.35 14.61
CA GLY A 249 -6.94 30.40 15.08
C GLY A 249 -5.90 30.04 14.02
N HIS A 250 -6.29 29.55 12.84
CA HIS A 250 -5.37 29.30 11.71
C HIS A 250 -4.87 30.62 11.13
N TRP A 251 -3.62 30.66 10.70
CA TRP A 251 -2.99 31.85 10.13
C TRP A 251 -1.87 31.46 9.17
N ASN A 252 -1.45 32.39 8.31
CA ASN A 252 -0.40 32.19 7.32
C ASN A 252 0.68 33.26 7.44
N GLU A 253 1.91 32.97 7.01
CA GLU A 253 2.98 33.95 6.87
C GLU A 253 3.91 33.66 5.70
N PRO A 254 4.46 34.70 5.05
CA PRO A 254 5.51 34.50 4.08
C PRO A 254 6.82 34.14 4.79
N PHE A 255 7.68 33.39 4.11
CA PHE A 255 9.03 33.12 4.59
C PHE A 255 10.04 33.21 3.45
N HIS A 256 11.30 33.40 3.84
CA HIS A 256 12.47 33.33 2.97
C HIS A 256 13.57 32.61 3.75
N LEU A 257 14.20 31.61 3.13
CA LEU A 257 15.31 30.86 3.69
C LEU A 257 16.44 30.77 2.67
N GLU A 258 17.57 31.36 3.01
CA GLU A 258 18.83 31.19 2.27
C GLU A 258 19.74 30.25 3.05
N LYS A 259 20.15 29.16 2.42
CA LYS A 259 21.06 28.16 3.00
C LYS A 259 21.91 27.55 1.90
N GLU A 260 23.21 27.41 2.17
CA GLU A 260 24.18 26.79 1.24
C GLU A 260 24.23 27.47 -0.15
N GLY A 261 23.97 28.78 -0.21
CA GLY A 261 23.95 29.55 -1.46
C GLY A 261 22.68 29.40 -2.29
N GLU A 262 21.67 28.71 -1.75
CA GLU A 262 20.37 28.49 -2.39
C GLU A 262 19.27 29.13 -1.55
N ALA A 263 18.39 29.88 -2.20
CA ALA A 263 17.28 30.57 -1.56
C ALA A 263 15.93 29.94 -1.94
N VAL A 264 15.06 29.78 -0.95
CA VAL A 264 13.68 29.31 -1.11
C VAL A 264 12.73 30.26 -0.41
N SER A 265 11.65 30.61 -1.08
CA SER A 265 10.61 31.51 -0.58
C SER A 265 9.22 30.94 -0.80
N GLY A 266 8.28 31.34 0.04
CA GLY A 266 6.93 30.81 -0.02
C GLY A 266 6.04 31.29 1.11
N VAL A 267 5.00 30.51 1.39
CA VAL A 267 4.03 30.79 2.45
C VAL A 267 3.86 29.58 3.36
N LEU A 268 3.99 29.81 4.66
CA LEU A 268 3.63 28.88 5.72
C LEU A 268 2.14 29.04 6.06
N LEU A 269 1.43 27.93 6.21
CA LEU A 269 0.03 27.86 6.57
C LEU A 269 -0.08 27.08 7.89
N HIS A 270 -0.17 27.81 9.01
CA HIS A 270 -0.23 27.24 10.35
C HIS A 270 -1.66 26.79 10.64
N HIS A 271 -1.87 25.47 10.62
CA HIS A 271 -3.13 24.85 10.94
C HIS A 271 -3.13 24.50 12.43
N CYS A 272 -3.96 25.19 13.22
CA CYS A 272 -3.99 25.08 14.68
C CYS A 272 -5.26 24.38 15.23
N PRO A 273 -5.54 23.11 14.87
CA PRO A 273 -6.56 22.31 15.52
C PRO A 273 -6.15 22.02 16.97
N ALA A 274 -7.11 21.58 17.79
CA ALA A 274 -6.86 21.24 19.19
C ALA A 274 -5.96 20.00 19.38
N VAL A 275 -5.82 19.15 18.35
CA VAL A 275 -5.06 17.90 18.38
C VAL A 275 -4.26 17.80 17.10
N ASN A 276 -2.99 17.40 17.24
CA ASN A 276 -2.04 17.23 16.13
C ASN A 276 -2.00 18.49 15.22
N PRO A 277 -1.61 19.66 15.74
CA PRO A 277 -1.40 20.84 14.91
C PRO A 277 -0.26 20.62 13.92
N TYR A 278 -0.33 21.29 12.78
CA TYR A 278 0.66 21.15 11.72
C TYR A 278 0.82 22.44 10.92
N THR A 279 1.96 22.59 10.27
CA THR A 279 2.23 23.69 9.34
C THR A 279 2.35 23.12 7.94
N LEU A 280 1.53 23.59 7.00
CA LEU A 280 1.77 23.35 5.56
C LEU A 280 2.70 24.44 5.03
N CYS A 281 3.43 24.13 3.97
CA CYS A 281 4.24 25.12 3.26
C CYS A 281 4.14 24.89 1.76
N ILE A 282 3.83 25.97 1.03
CA ILE A 282 4.06 26.03 -0.42
C ILE A 282 5.28 26.90 -0.65
N ALA A 283 6.25 26.40 -1.41
CA ALA A 283 7.49 27.13 -1.66
C ALA A 283 8.03 26.90 -3.06
N ALA A 284 8.90 27.82 -3.49
CA ALA A 284 9.61 27.77 -4.75
C ALA A 284 11.06 28.24 -4.54
N ARG A 285 11.95 27.76 -5.40
CA ARG A 285 13.36 28.14 -5.38
C ARG A 285 13.54 29.48 -6.10
N GLU A 286 14.24 30.40 -5.45
CA GLU A 286 14.65 31.65 -6.08
C GLU A 286 15.83 31.39 -7.03
N GLN A 287 15.72 31.90 -8.25
CA GLN A 287 16.78 31.81 -9.26
C GLN A 287 16.80 33.14 -10.03
N PRO A 288 17.96 33.56 -10.60
CA PRO A 288 18.07 34.86 -11.27
C PRO A 288 17.10 35.08 -12.44
N ASP A 289 16.64 34.00 -13.06
CA ASP A 289 15.71 33.99 -14.19
C ASP A 289 14.30 33.52 -13.80
N ARG A 290 13.98 33.55 -12.50
CA ARG A 290 12.69 33.19 -11.94
C ARG A 290 12.12 34.34 -11.12
N GLU A 291 10.81 34.50 -11.24
CA GLU A 291 10.08 35.54 -10.54
C GLU A 291 9.10 34.91 -9.55
N VAL A 292 9.48 34.89 -8.28
CA VAL A 292 8.65 34.34 -7.20
C VAL A 292 7.82 35.47 -6.59
N SER A 293 6.51 35.23 -6.44
CA SER A 293 5.58 36.16 -5.79
C SER A 293 4.48 35.39 -5.06
N HIS A 294 3.85 35.98 -4.05
CA HIS A 294 2.87 35.28 -3.22
C HIS A 294 1.67 36.13 -2.82
N GLN A 295 0.62 35.46 -2.36
CA GLN A 295 -0.46 36.05 -1.59
C GLN A 295 -0.55 35.33 -0.25
N THR A 296 -0.18 36.01 0.84
CA THR A 296 -0.12 35.42 2.19
C THR A 296 -1.47 34.86 2.63
N ALA A 297 -2.55 35.61 2.37
CA ALA A 297 -3.89 35.20 2.76
C ALA A 297 -4.96 35.70 1.80
N PHE A 298 -5.89 34.83 1.45
CA PHE A 298 -7.18 35.17 0.86
C PHE A 298 -8.27 34.24 1.39
N SER A 299 -9.53 34.70 1.34
CA SER A 299 -10.66 33.83 1.66
C SER A 299 -10.99 32.96 0.44
N PRO A 300 -11.06 31.63 0.57
CA PRO A 300 -11.51 30.75 -0.53
C PRO A 300 -13.04 30.75 -0.72
N LYS A 301 -13.77 31.65 -0.03
CA LYS A 301 -15.22 31.85 -0.20
C LYS A 301 -15.50 32.88 -1.29
N GLY A 302 -16.61 32.69 -2.01
CA GLY A 302 -17.07 33.65 -3.03
C GLY A 302 -16.38 33.47 -4.38
N THR A 303 -16.20 34.55 -5.13
CA THR A 303 -15.67 34.53 -6.50
C THR A 303 -14.14 34.54 -6.56
N CYS A 304 -13.47 35.07 -5.54
CA CYS A 304 -12.01 35.24 -5.47
C CYS A 304 -11.41 35.96 -6.69
N SER A 305 -12.15 36.93 -7.25
CA SER A 305 -11.77 37.67 -8.46
C SER A 305 -10.54 38.56 -8.27
N GLY A 306 -10.26 39.00 -7.02
CA GLY A 306 -9.08 39.81 -6.70
C GLY A 306 -7.78 39.08 -7.02
N LEU A 307 -7.57 37.90 -6.42
CA LEU A 307 -6.38 37.07 -6.70
C LEU A 307 -6.23 36.71 -8.18
N TRP A 308 -7.34 36.45 -8.86
CA TRP A 308 -7.33 36.14 -10.28
C TRP A 308 -6.90 37.33 -11.15
N SER A 309 -7.38 38.53 -10.81
CA SER A 309 -7.09 39.77 -11.55
C SER A 309 -5.68 40.28 -11.29
N ASP A 310 -5.16 40.05 -10.09
CA ASP A 310 -3.77 40.33 -9.70
C ASP A 310 -2.82 39.63 -10.69
N LEU A 311 -2.91 38.29 -10.80
CA LEU A 311 -2.11 37.50 -11.73
C LEU A 311 -2.31 37.89 -13.21
N ILE A 312 -3.53 38.28 -13.61
CA ILE A 312 -3.80 38.75 -14.99
C ILE A 312 -3.04 40.03 -15.31
N THR A 313 -2.85 40.92 -14.33
CA THR A 313 -2.36 42.28 -14.57
C THR A 313 -0.93 42.24 -15.11
N ASP A 314 -0.04 41.57 -14.39
CA ASP A 314 1.38 41.56 -14.70
C ASP A 314 2.03 40.17 -14.69
N GLY A 315 1.29 39.11 -14.37
CA GLY A 315 1.82 37.75 -14.21
C GLY A 315 2.39 37.47 -12.83
N ARG A 316 2.22 38.38 -11.87
CA ARG A 316 2.73 38.32 -10.49
C ARG A 316 1.59 38.38 -9.48
N LEU A 317 1.94 38.18 -8.22
CA LEU A 317 1.11 38.48 -7.06
C LEU A 317 1.71 39.62 -6.22
N ASP A 318 0.86 40.37 -5.53
CA ASP A 318 1.23 41.57 -4.75
C ASP A 318 2.34 41.36 -3.69
N SER A 319 2.53 40.12 -3.19
CA SER A 319 3.58 39.76 -2.22
C SER A 319 3.57 40.59 -0.93
N PRO A 320 2.44 40.65 -0.20
CA PRO A 320 2.34 41.44 1.01
C PRO A 320 3.37 40.99 2.07
N THR A 321 3.94 41.96 2.78
CA THR A 321 4.89 41.71 3.87
C THR A 321 4.14 41.38 5.16
N GLY A 322 4.54 40.29 5.83
CA GLY A 322 4.06 39.94 7.16
C GLY A 322 2.90 38.94 7.19
N SER A 323 2.60 38.47 8.41
CA SER A 323 1.66 37.39 8.68
C SER A 323 0.21 37.87 8.61
N SER A 324 -0.70 36.97 8.22
CA SER A 324 -2.14 37.21 8.28
C SER A 324 -2.64 37.18 9.73
N PRO A 325 -3.71 37.92 10.10
CA PRO A 325 -4.34 37.72 11.40
C PRO A 325 -4.93 36.30 11.52
N PRO A 326 -4.98 35.72 12.74
CA PRO A 326 -5.67 34.46 12.97
C PRO A 326 -7.14 34.50 12.55
N THR A 327 -7.57 33.41 11.91
CA THR A 327 -8.94 33.27 11.41
C THR A 327 -9.98 33.26 12.54
N PRO A 328 -11.11 33.96 12.39
CA PRO A 328 -12.27 33.76 13.25
C PRO A 328 -12.86 32.36 13.09
N LYS A 329 -13.52 31.86 14.13
CA LYS A 329 -14.28 30.60 14.04
C LYS A 329 -15.32 30.66 12.92
N GLY A 330 -15.40 29.63 12.10
CA GLY A 330 -16.31 29.55 10.93
C GLY A 330 -15.70 30.04 9.61
N GLU A 331 -14.56 30.73 9.67
CA GLU A 331 -13.82 31.20 8.50
C GLU A 331 -12.70 30.24 8.09
N LYS A 332 -12.32 30.32 6.81
CA LYS A 332 -11.19 29.59 6.24
C LYS A 332 -10.22 30.61 5.64
N VAL A 333 -8.95 30.24 5.57
CA VAL A 333 -7.90 31.02 4.90
C VAL A 333 -7.13 30.14 3.92
N ALA A 334 -6.66 30.73 2.83
CA ALA A 334 -5.83 30.10 1.82
C ALA A 334 -4.66 31.02 1.45
N ALA A 335 -3.62 30.45 0.86
CA ALA A 335 -2.46 31.15 0.33
C ALA A 335 -2.25 30.82 -1.15
N ALA A 336 -1.49 31.68 -1.84
CA ALA A 336 -1.07 31.46 -3.22
C ALA A 336 0.42 31.77 -3.38
N LEU A 337 1.08 31.02 -4.27
CA LEU A 337 2.46 31.22 -4.68
C LEU A 337 2.51 31.16 -6.22
N ALA A 338 3.08 32.17 -6.86
CA ALA A 338 3.29 32.21 -8.30
C ALA A 338 4.78 32.26 -8.62
N VAL A 339 5.19 31.47 -9.63
CA VAL A 339 6.55 31.50 -10.19
C VAL A 339 6.44 31.78 -11.68
N GLY A 340 7.14 32.82 -12.13
CA GLY A 340 7.24 33.24 -13.52
C GLY A 340 8.61 32.95 -14.14
N CYS A 341 8.64 32.66 -15.44
CA CYS A 341 9.86 32.65 -16.24
C CYS A 341 9.58 33.08 -17.69
N SER A 342 10.62 33.41 -18.43
CA SER A 342 10.53 33.58 -19.88
C SER A 342 10.89 32.28 -20.60
N VAL A 343 10.12 31.92 -21.62
CA VAL A 343 10.32 30.73 -22.45
C VAL A 343 10.51 31.18 -23.89
N LEU A 344 11.73 31.00 -24.40
CA LEU A 344 12.09 31.40 -25.76
C LEU A 344 11.25 30.65 -26.81
N ALA A 345 11.20 31.22 -28.01
CA ALA A 345 10.60 30.57 -29.18
C ALA A 345 11.24 29.19 -29.42
N GLN A 346 10.42 28.19 -29.75
CA GLN A 346 10.86 26.81 -30.03
C GLN A 346 11.74 26.20 -28.92
N SER A 347 11.49 26.56 -27.66
CA SER A 347 12.28 26.12 -26.51
C SER A 347 11.38 25.62 -25.39
N HIS A 348 11.98 25.05 -24.35
CA HIS A 348 11.32 24.76 -23.09
C HIS A 348 12.03 25.46 -21.92
N ASN A 349 11.33 25.58 -20.79
CA ASN A 349 11.87 26.02 -19.51
C ASN A 349 11.06 25.38 -18.36
N SER A 350 11.61 25.35 -17.16
CA SER A 350 11.01 24.63 -16.02
C SER A 350 10.83 25.50 -14.78
N LEU A 351 9.72 25.29 -14.07
CA LEU A 351 9.37 25.96 -12.82
C LEU A 351 9.22 24.92 -11.71
N GLU A 352 9.70 25.20 -10.50
CA GLU A 352 9.77 24.24 -9.41
C GLU A 352 8.99 24.73 -8.19
N PHE A 353 8.13 23.86 -7.65
CA PHE A 353 7.37 24.09 -6.42
C PHE A 353 7.56 22.91 -5.48
N CYS A 354 7.42 23.13 -4.19
CA CYS A 354 7.23 22.05 -3.23
C CYS A 354 6.03 22.31 -2.31
N LEU A 355 5.48 21.21 -1.79
CA LEU A 355 4.51 21.18 -0.72
C LEU A 355 5.10 20.37 0.42
N THR A 356 5.18 20.95 1.62
CA THR A 356 5.62 20.24 2.83
C THR A 356 4.57 20.34 3.93
N TRP A 357 4.55 19.38 4.85
CA TRP A 357 3.67 19.40 6.01
C TRP A 357 4.40 18.92 7.27
N ASP A 358 4.62 19.83 8.20
CA ASP A 358 5.33 19.56 9.45
C ASP A 358 4.34 19.25 10.58
N MET A 359 4.28 17.99 11.01
CA MET A 359 3.49 17.46 12.13
C MET A 359 4.39 16.51 12.95
N PRO A 360 5.36 17.05 13.71
CA PRO A 360 6.45 16.25 14.27
C PRO A 360 5.99 15.34 15.40
N THR A 361 5.04 15.82 16.21
CA THR A 361 4.46 15.10 17.33
C THR A 361 3.00 14.77 17.02
N ILE A 362 2.62 13.53 17.24
CA ILE A 362 1.28 13.00 17.01
C ILE A 362 0.75 12.31 18.25
N THR A 363 -0.58 12.29 18.37
CA THR A 363 -1.33 11.43 19.28
C THR A 363 -2.32 10.60 18.47
N PHE A 364 -2.54 9.35 18.90
CA PHE A 364 -3.65 8.52 18.40
C PHE A 364 -4.98 8.93 19.08
N GLY A 365 -6.09 8.26 18.73
CA GLY A 365 -7.41 8.65 19.23
C GLY A 365 -7.58 8.56 20.75
N SER A 366 -6.82 7.71 21.45
CA SER A 366 -6.81 7.65 22.92
C SER A 366 -6.25 8.93 23.57
N ARG A 367 -5.26 9.55 22.92
CA ARG A 367 -4.43 10.65 23.43
C ARG A 367 -3.69 10.33 24.72
N GLU A 368 -3.43 9.06 24.99
CA GLU A 368 -2.70 8.63 26.19
C GLU A 368 -1.19 8.87 26.07
N ARG A 369 -0.65 8.83 24.84
CA ARG A 369 0.77 9.01 24.58
C ARG A 369 1.02 9.91 23.38
N GLU A 370 2.10 10.68 23.48
CA GLU A 370 2.69 11.40 22.36
C GLU A 370 3.72 10.52 21.68
N HIS A 371 3.71 10.55 20.35
CA HIS A 371 4.69 9.87 19.51
C HIS A 371 5.36 10.88 18.59
N THR A 372 6.64 10.65 18.31
CA THR A 372 7.43 11.52 17.45
C THR A 372 7.63 10.84 16.10
N ARG A 373 7.32 11.51 15.00
CA ARG A 373 7.47 10.95 13.65
C ARG A 373 8.93 10.79 13.24
N ARG A 374 9.23 9.81 12.39
CA ARG A 374 10.60 9.48 11.96
C ARG A 374 11.39 10.66 11.40
N TYR A 375 10.80 11.46 10.52
CA TYR A 375 11.54 12.52 9.82
C TYR A 375 12.14 13.57 10.77
N THR A 376 11.61 13.70 12.00
CA THR A 376 12.10 14.64 13.00
C THR A 376 13.50 14.31 13.47
N ARG A 377 13.96 13.06 13.27
CA ARG A 377 15.37 12.68 13.51
C ARG A 377 16.33 13.54 12.68
N TYR A 378 15.89 14.00 11.52
CA TYR A 378 16.71 14.78 10.57
C TYR A 378 16.35 16.27 10.59
N PHE A 379 15.10 16.63 10.89
CA PHE A 379 14.59 18.01 10.80
C PHE A 379 14.14 18.63 12.13
N GLY A 380 14.22 17.90 13.24
CA GLY A 380 13.84 18.37 14.57
C GLY A 380 12.35 18.20 14.90
N THR A 381 11.99 18.43 16.17
CA THR A 381 10.66 18.13 16.74
C THR A 381 9.82 19.37 17.07
N LYS A 382 10.30 20.57 16.74
CA LYS A 382 9.72 21.85 17.23
C LYS A 382 8.47 22.32 16.48
N GLY A 383 8.17 21.75 15.31
CA GLY A 383 7.05 22.19 14.46
C GLY A 383 7.36 23.41 13.59
N ASP A 384 8.65 23.69 13.37
CA ASP A 384 9.19 24.79 12.56
C ASP A 384 10.04 24.30 11.37
N ALA A 385 9.96 23.02 11.01
CA ALA A 385 10.80 22.38 10.00
C ALA A 385 10.39 22.69 8.55
N SER A 386 9.18 23.19 8.33
CA SER A 386 8.61 23.40 6.99
C SER A 386 9.51 24.18 6.01
N PRO A 387 10.15 25.31 6.39
CA PRO A 387 11.13 25.99 5.53
C PRO A 387 12.33 25.13 5.16
N SER A 388 12.92 24.44 6.14
CA SER A 388 14.09 23.57 5.94
C SER A 388 13.76 22.34 5.08
N LEU A 389 12.58 21.74 5.27
CA LEU A 389 12.06 20.68 4.42
C LEU A 389 11.86 21.16 2.98
N GLY A 390 11.32 22.37 2.80
CA GLY A 390 11.09 22.96 1.48
C GLY A 390 12.39 23.25 0.74
N HIS A 391 13.38 23.81 1.45
CA HIS A 391 14.75 24.00 0.94
C HIS A 391 15.41 22.68 0.55
N TYR A 392 15.36 21.68 1.43
CA TYR A 392 15.95 20.37 1.16
C TYR A 392 15.31 19.72 -0.08
N ALA A 393 13.98 19.71 -0.17
CA ALA A 393 13.26 19.13 -1.30
C ALA A 393 13.64 19.78 -2.64
N LEU A 394 13.64 21.12 -2.71
CA LEU A 394 13.93 21.85 -3.94
C LEU A 394 15.41 21.80 -4.36
N THR A 395 16.31 21.42 -3.45
CA THR A 395 17.74 21.26 -3.74
C THR A 395 18.14 19.81 -4.02
N HIS A 396 17.35 18.83 -3.57
CA HIS A 396 17.70 17.40 -3.66
C HIS A 396 16.81 16.56 -4.58
N TYR A 397 15.64 17.05 -5.03
CA TYR A 397 14.69 16.22 -5.80
C TYR A 397 15.28 15.59 -7.06
N ARG A 398 16.25 16.23 -7.72
CA ARG A 398 16.91 15.68 -8.91
C ARG A 398 17.72 14.42 -8.58
N GLN A 399 18.31 14.37 -7.38
CA GLN A 399 18.96 13.16 -6.88
C GLN A 399 17.91 12.08 -6.59
N TRP A 400 16.76 12.46 -5.99
CA TRP A 400 15.67 11.51 -5.78
C TRP A 400 15.18 10.91 -7.10
N GLU A 401 14.96 11.72 -8.14
CA GLU A 401 14.55 11.22 -9.46
C GLU A 401 15.57 10.24 -10.03
N LYS A 402 16.86 10.57 -9.94
CA LYS A 402 17.93 9.67 -10.38
C LYS A 402 17.88 8.33 -9.63
N SER A 403 17.82 8.37 -8.30
CA SER A 403 17.72 7.15 -7.49
C SER A 403 16.45 6.36 -7.83
N ILE A 404 15.32 7.04 -8.03
CA ILE A 404 14.03 6.43 -8.41
C ILE A 404 14.16 5.70 -9.75
N GLU A 405 14.76 6.33 -10.75
CA GLU A 405 14.99 5.73 -12.05
C GLU A 405 15.93 4.53 -11.96
N GLU A 406 17.03 4.65 -11.22
CA GLU A 406 18.02 3.59 -11.07
C GLU A 406 17.41 2.30 -10.51
N TRP A 407 16.54 2.37 -9.50
CA TRP A 407 15.92 1.15 -8.95
C TRP A 407 14.77 0.62 -9.81
N GLN A 408 14.06 1.47 -10.56
CA GLN A 408 12.98 1.03 -11.45
C GLN A 408 13.50 0.43 -12.77
N ASN A 409 14.62 0.95 -13.29
CA ASN A 409 15.14 0.63 -14.62
C ASN A 409 15.34 -0.87 -14.90
N PRO A 410 15.88 -1.70 -13.98
CA PRO A 410 16.04 -3.13 -14.23
C PRO A 410 14.74 -3.81 -14.65
N VAL A 411 13.63 -3.48 -13.99
CA VAL A 411 12.30 -4.02 -14.34
C VAL A 411 11.72 -3.32 -15.58
N LEU A 412 11.86 -2.00 -15.68
CA LEU A 412 11.29 -1.24 -16.80
C LEU A 412 11.94 -1.59 -18.16
N GLN A 413 13.24 -1.87 -18.17
CA GLN A 413 14.01 -2.19 -19.36
C GLN A 413 13.92 -3.67 -19.76
N ASP A 414 13.45 -4.54 -18.86
CA ASP A 414 13.22 -5.94 -19.19
C ASP A 414 12.07 -6.07 -20.21
N SER A 415 12.42 -6.38 -21.45
CA SER A 415 11.47 -6.53 -22.55
C SER A 415 10.61 -7.80 -22.46
N SER A 416 10.98 -8.77 -21.62
CA SER A 416 10.20 -9.98 -21.37
C SER A 416 8.97 -9.70 -20.50
N LEU A 417 9.00 -8.62 -19.72
CA LEU A 417 7.92 -8.22 -18.82
C LEU A 417 6.90 -7.33 -19.54
N PRO A 418 5.60 -7.61 -19.43
CA PRO A 418 4.56 -6.83 -20.07
C PRO A 418 4.35 -5.47 -19.37
N ALA A 419 3.91 -4.47 -20.13
CA ALA A 419 3.66 -3.10 -19.64
C ALA A 419 2.68 -3.04 -18.45
N TRP A 420 1.63 -3.87 -18.47
CA TRP A 420 0.65 -3.92 -17.39
C TRP A 420 1.29 -4.34 -16.06
N TYR A 421 2.23 -5.29 -16.09
CA TYR A 421 2.91 -5.80 -14.89
C TYR A 421 3.83 -4.72 -14.31
N LYS A 422 4.63 -4.06 -15.17
CA LYS A 422 5.47 -2.92 -14.78
C LYS A 422 4.64 -1.82 -14.11
N SER A 423 3.49 -1.49 -14.70
CA SER A 423 2.56 -0.53 -14.10
C SER A 423 2.04 -1.00 -12.74
N ALA A 424 1.59 -2.24 -12.61
CA ALA A 424 1.01 -2.77 -11.40
C ALA A 424 2.05 -2.84 -10.25
N LEU A 425 3.23 -3.40 -10.53
CA LEU A 425 4.30 -3.63 -9.56
C LEU A 425 4.68 -2.34 -8.82
N PHE A 426 4.90 -1.25 -9.58
CA PHE A 426 5.28 0.03 -8.99
C PHE A 426 4.10 0.78 -8.42
N ASN A 427 2.95 0.83 -9.09
CA ASN A 427 1.85 1.65 -8.61
C ASN A 427 1.13 1.07 -7.38
N GLU A 428 1.14 -0.24 -7.15
CA GLU A 428 0.59 -0.84 -5.90
C GLU A 428 1.41 -0.43 -4.65
N LEU A 429 2.69 -0.02 -4.80
CA LEU A 429 3.49 0.48 -3.68
C LEU A 429 2.95 1.76 -3.05
N TYR A 430 1.99 2.44 -3.69
CA TYR A 430 1.30 3.60 -3.11
C TYR A 430 0.79 3.30 -1.69
N PHE A 431 0.40 2.05 -1.42
CA PHE A 431 -0.19 1.67 -0.15
C PHE A 431 0.84 1.68 1.01
N VAL A 432 2.14 1.56 0.73
CA VAL A 432 3.18 1.66 1.77
C VAL A 432 3.17 3.03 2.43
N VAL A 433 2.82 4.09 1.69
CA VAL A 433 2.67 5.44 2.25
C VAL A 433 1.22 5.77 2.61
N ASP A 434 0.27 5.40 1.75
CA ASP A 434 -1.14 5.83 1.82
C ASP A 434 -2.03 4.79 2.49
N GLY A 435 -1.43 3.82 3.17
CA GLY A 435 -2.06 2.80 4.00
C GLY A 435 -2.24 3.24 5.45
N GLY A 436 -2.32 4.54 5.73
CA GLY A 436 -2.52 5.06 7.09
C GLY A 436 -1.23 5.00 7.90
N THR A 437 -0.10 4.94 7.19
CA THR A 437 1.20 4.56 7.71
C THR A 437 1.68 5.51 8.80
N VAL A 438 2.22 4.94 9.86
CA VAL A 438 2.93 5.61 10.93
C VAL A 438 4.33 5.06 11.05
N TRP A 439 5.28 5.98 11.22
CA TRP A 439 6.67 5.65 11.44
C TRP A 439 7.20 6.56 12.54
N THR A 440 7.47 5.98 13.70
CA THR A 440 7.75 6.75 14.92
C THR A 440 9.12 6.43 15.49
N GLU A 441 9.76 7.45 16.06
CA GLU A 441 10.94 7.29 16.91
C GLU A 441 10.57 6.54 18.19
N LEU A 442 11.55 5.79 18.72
CA LEU A 442 11.41 5.08 19.98
C LEU A 442 12.14 5.87 21.09
N PRO A 443 11.51 6.13 22.25
CA PRO A 443 12.22 6.68 23.41
C PRO A 443 13.38 5.79 23.86
N GLU A 444 14.45 6.39 24.39
CA GLU A 444 15.68 5.67 24.80
C GLU A 444 15.43 4.59 25.87
N ASP A 445 14.37 4.69 26.65
CA ASP A 445 14.01 3.79 27.75
C ASP A 445 12.84 2.83 27.42
N ALA A 446 12.33 2.85 26.18
CA ALA A 446 11.20 2.02 25.80
C ALA A 446 11.55 0.52 25.77
N ASP A 447 10.58 -0.34 26.06
CA ASP A 447 10.72 -1.79 25.99
C ASP A 447 9.65 -2.35 25.05
N VAL A 448 10.09 -2.95 23.94
CA VAL A 448 9.20 -3.60 22.96
C VAL A 448 9.09 -5.10 23.17
N SER A 449 9.86 -5.69 24.09
CA SER A 449 9.83 -7.14 24.39
C SER A 449 8.76 -7.55 25.40
N GLY A 450 8.05 -6.57 25.98
CA GLY A 450 7.08 -6.85 27.04
C GLY A 450 7.71 -7.31 28.35
N GLY A 451 9.02 -7.05 28.55
CA GLY A 451 9.75 -7.33 29.78
C GLY A 451 10.35 -8.73 29.89
N MET A 452 10.04 -9.66 28.98
CA MET A 452 10.70 -10.98 28.93
C MET A 452 12.01 -10.85 28.14
N ARG A 453 13.13 -11.25 28.77
CA ARG A 453 14.48 -11.10 28.20
C ARG A 453 14.92 -12.35 27.43
N SER A 454 15.93 -12.19 26.57
CA SER A 454 16.43 -13.25 25.69
C SER A 454 16.91 -14.49 26.46
N GLU A 455 17.53 -14.30 27.62
CA GLU A 455 17.94 -15.38 28.53
C GLU A 455 16.77 -16.24 29.04
N ASP A 456 15.56 -15.68 29.08
CA ASP A 456 14.33 -16.33 29.54
C ASP A 456 13.41 -16.73 28.36
N GLY A 457 13.93 -16.75 27.13
CA GLY A 457 13.18 -17.08 25.92
C GLY A 457 12.35 -15.93 25.33
N GLY A 458 12.63 -14.69 25.73
CA GLY A 458 12.03 -13.47 25.20
C GLY A 458 12.90 -12.74 24.17
N LEU A 459 12.69 -11.44 24.03
CA LEU A 459 13.42 -10.58 23.10
C LEU A 459 14.31 -9.57 23.83
N PRO A 460 15.31 -8.99 23.16
CA PRO A 460 15.98 -7.78 23.64
C PRO A 460 14.97 -6.66 23.89
N ALA A 461 15.16 -5.87 24.96
CA ALA A 461 14.27 -4.75 25.30
C ALA A 461 14.10 -3.75 24.15
N GLN A 462 15.21 -3.47 23.46
CA GLN A 462 15.28 -2.66 22.26
C GLN A 462 16.18 -3.35 21.24
N PRO A 463 15.62 -4.15 20.34
CA PRO A 463 16.37 -4.68 19.22
C PRO A 463 17.02 -3.55 18.42
N ALA A 464 18.26 -3.73 17.96
CA ALA A 464 19.03 -2.69 17.28
C ALA A 464 18.25 -2.09 16.09
N VAL A 465 17.54 -2.93 15.33
CA VAL A 465 16.70 -2.48 14.22
C VAL A 465 15.62 -1.49 14.67
N ILE A 466 14.90 -1.74 15.77
CA ILE A 466 13.86 -0.82 16.24
C ILE A 466 14.50 0.45 16.80
N LYS A 467 15.64 0.36 17.49
CA LYS A 467 16.35 1.56 17.98
C LYS A 467 16.82 2.46 16.83
N ASP A 468 17.41 1.85 15.80
CA ASP A 468 18.02 2.57 14.69
C ASP A 468 16.99 3.02 13.67
N PHE A 469 15.90 2.27 13.48
CA PHE A 469 14.89 2.54 12.45
C PHE A 469 13.52 2.88 13.00
N GLY A 470 13.28 2.87 14.30
CA GLY A 470 11.97 3.21 14.89
C GLY A 470 10.91 2.11 14.70
N ARG A 471 9.68 2.42 15.13
CA ARG A 471 8.52 1.53 15.00
C ARG A 471 7.73 1.85 13.76
N PHE A 472 7.20 0.82 13.11
CA PHE A 472 6.50 0.94 11.85
C PHE A 472 5.15 0.25 11.89
N ALA A 473 4.11 0.94 11.42
CA ALA A 473 2.81 0.32 11.24
C ALA A 473 2.03 0.93 10.09
N TYR A 474 1.22 0.12 9.43
CA TYR A 474 0.29 0.54 8.39
C TYR A 474 -0.98 -0.30 8.46
N LEU A 475 -2.10 0.27 8.04
CA LEU A 475 -3.41 -0.32 8.17
C LEU A 475 -3.59 -1.50 7.22
N GLU A 476 -4.48 -2.40 7.59
CA GLU A 476 -5.03 -3.41 6.71
C GLU A 476 -5.72 -2.83 5.49
N GLY A 477 -6.54 -1.79 5.70
CA GLY A 477 -7.11 -0.99 4.63
C GLY A 477 -7.73 0.31 5.11
N GLN A 478 -8.26 1.10 4.17
CA GLN A 478 -8.91 2.37 4.50
C GLN A 478 -10.30 2.20 5.14
N GLU A 479 -10.92 1.03 4.97
CA GLU A 479 -12.18 0.64 5.63
C GLU A 479 -11.96 -0.25 6.85
N TYR A 480 -10.85 -0.99 6.89
CA TYR A 480 -10.48 -1.92 7.95
C TYR A 480 -9.30 -1.33 8.72
N ARG A 481 -9.61 -0.54 9.75
CA ARG A 481 -8.68 0.33 10.45
C ARG A 481 -7.96 -0.43 11.57
N MET A 482 -7.19 -1.43 11.20
CA MET A 482 -6.36 -2.22 12.10
C MET A 482 -4.92 -2.17 11.59
N TYR A 483 -3.98 -1.89 12.46
CA TYR A 483 -2.57 -1.78 12.08
C TYR A 483 -1.89 -3.16 12.03
N ASN A 484 -1.09 -3.37 11.00
CA ASN A 484 -0.31 -4.59 10.75
C ASN A 484 -1.13 -5.86 10.95
N THR A 485 -2.37 -5.91 10.43
CA THR A 485 -3.18 -7.13 10.46
C THR A 485 -2.37 -8.28 9.85
N TYR A 486 -1.99 -9.23 10.68
CA TYR A 486 -0.80 -10.03 10.49
C TYR A 486 -1.03 -11.19 9.52
N ASP A 487 -2.23 -11.75 9.52
CA ASP A 487 -2.65 -12.74 8.54
C ASP A 487 -2.73 -12.17 7.11
N VAL A 488 -2.97 -10.86 6.97
CA VAL A 488 -2.95 -10.12 5.70
C VAL A 488 -1.53 -9.65 5.36
N HIS A 489 -0.76 -9.22 6.36
CA HIS A 489 0.66 -8.85 6.25
C HIS A 489 1.50 -9.96 5.64
N PHE A 490 1.16 -11.23 5.89
CA PHE A 490 1.76 -12.39 5.23
C PHE A 490 1.90 -12.25 3.70
N TYR A 491 0.88 -11.69 3.05
CA TYR A 491 0.88 -11.46 1.61
C TYR A 491 1.58 -10.14 1.26
N ALA A 492 1.35 -9.09 2.05
CA ALA A 492 1.86 -7.75 1.75
C ALA A 492 3.37 -7.59 2.03
N SER A 493 3.93 -8.40 2.93
CA SER A 493 5.26 -8.19 3.51
C SER A 493 6.41 -8.35 2.52
N PHE A 494 6.18 -8.97 1.36
CA PHE A 494 7.15 -9.06 0.27
C PHE A 494 7.65 -7.68 -0.18
N ALA A 495 6.75 -6.70 -0.31
CA ALA A 495 7.13 -5.35 -0.70
C ALA A 495 8.09 -4.71 0.33
N LEU A 496 7.83 -4.90 1.63
CA LEU A 496 8.68 -4.33 2.68
C LEU A 496 10.01 -5.07 2.80
N ILE A 497 10.03 -6.40 2.84
CA ILE A 497 11.29 -7.13 3.03
C ILE A 497 12.25 -6.94 1.85
N MET A 498 11.72 -6.81 0.63
CA MET A 498 12.53 -6.58 -0.56
C MET A 498 13.06 -5.14 -0.67
N LEU A 499 12.27 -4.13 -0.26
CA LEU A 499 12.59 -2.72 -0.53
C LEU A 499 12.99 -1.91 0.71
N TRP A 500 12.41 -2.21 1.86
CA TRP A 500 12.70 -1.57 3.15
C TRP A 500 12.86 -2.62 4.26
N PRO A 501 13.85 -3.54 4.14
CA PRO A 501 13.98 -4.68 5.05
C PRO A 501 14.05 -4.28 6.53
N LYS A 502 14.62 -3.12 6.87
CA LYS A 502 14.68 -2.67 8.27
C LYS A 502 13.30 -2.30 8.84
N LEU A 503 12.36 -1.87 8.01
CA LEU A 503 10.96 -1.68 8.41
C LEU A 503 10.24 -3.02 8.58
N ALA A 504 10.47 -3.96 7.65
CA ALA A 504 9.92 -5.31 7.77
C ALA A 504 10.37 -5.99 9.08
N LEU A 505 11.67 -5.96 9.38
CA LEU A 505 12.21 -6.51 10.63
C LEU A 505 11.69 -5.76 11.87
N SER A 506 11.49 -4.44 11.80
CA SER A 506 10.87 -3.66 12.89
C SER A 506 9.46 -4.17 13.22
N VAL A 507 8.61 -4.39 12.21
CA VAL A 507 7.27 -5.00 12.39
C VAL A 507 7.38 -6.37 13.05
N GLN A 508 8.32 -7.21 12.60
CA GLN A 508 8.48 -8.56 13.14
C GLN A 508 8.87 -8.58 14.61
N TYR A 509 9.76 -7.68 15.04
CA TYR A 509 10.10 -7.53 16.45
C TYR A 509 8.92 -7.02 17.28
N ASP A 510 8.11 -6.08 16.78
CA ASP A 510 6.90 -5.61 17.47
C ASP A 510 5.86 -6.74 17.64
N ILE A 511 5.69 -7.57 16.61
CA ILE A 511 4.78 -8.73 16.65
C ILE A 511 5.31 -9.79 17.61
N ALA A 512 6.60 -10.13 17.54
CA ALA A 512 7.23 -11.10 18.42
C ALA A 512 7.17 -10.63 19.90
N GLY A 513 7.34 -9.34 20.16
CA GLY A 513 7.14 -8.76 21.49
C GLY A 513 5.71 -8.90 21.99
N SER A 514 4.73 -8.80 21.09
CA SER A 514 3.31 -9.01 21.41
C SER A 514 2.96 -10.49 21.63
N VAL A 515 3.64 -11.43 20.97
CA VAL A 515 3.45 -12.89 21.14
C VAL A 515 3.69 -13.32 22.59
N VAL A 516 4.80 -12.87 23.18
CA VAL A 516 5.22 -13.28 24.53
C VAL A 516 4.41 -12.61 25.64
N GLN A 517 3.65 -11.57 25.30
CA GLN A 517 2.74 -10.86 26.20
C GLN A 517 1.33 -11.48 26.22
N GLN A 518 0.58 -11.16 27.27
CA GLN A 518 -0.83 -11.53 27.43
C GLN A 518 -1.65 -10.35 27.98
N ASP A 519 -2.92 -10.32 27.62
CA ASP A 519 -3.94 -9.46 28.23
C ASP A 519 -5.11 -10.34 28.66
N PRO A 520 -5.25 -10.64 29.97
CA PRO A 520 -6.30 -11.49 30.52
C PRO A 520 -7.66 -10.79 30.61
N THR A 521 -7.79 -9.53 30.16
CA THR A 521 -9.06 -8.82 30.17
C THR A 521 -10.06 -9.54 29.28
N GLU A 522 -11.19 -9.94 29.86
CA GLU A 522 -12.25 -10.64 29.13
C GLU A 522 -13.01 -9.68 28.19
N ARG A 523 -13.22 -10.10 26.94
CA ARG A 523 -14.01 -9.37 25.94
C ARG A 523 -15.02 -10.26 25.24
N LEU A 524 -16.15 -9.68 24.85
CA LEU A 524 -17.17 -10.36 24.07
C LEU A 524 -16.78 -10.42 22.59
N HIS A 525 -16.70 -11.62 22.03
CA HIS A 525 -16.51 -11.84 20.60
C HIS A 525 -17.85 -11.85 19.85
N LEU A 526 -17.96 -11.08 18.78
CA LEU A 526 -19.27 -10.79 18.17
C LEU A 526 -19.83 -11.98 17.38
N MET A 527 -18.99 -12.82 16.78
CA MET A 527 -19.45 -13.99 16.04
C MET A 527 -19.99 -15.07 16.99
N SER A 528 -19.21 -15.51 17.97
CA SER A 528 -19.58 -16.60 18.88
C SER A 528 -20.49 -16.16 20.03
N GLY A 529 -20.43 -14.88 20.44
CA GLY A 529 -21.08 -14.38 21.64
C GLY A 529 -20.45 -14.86 22.95
N ARG A 530 -19.23 -15.42 22.90
CA ARG A 530 -18.47 -15.88 24.07
C ARG A 530 -17.51 -14.79 24.55
N TYR A 531 -17.15 -14.90 25.83
CA TYR A 531 -16.08 -14.11 26.42
C TYR A 531 -14.79 -14.91 26.44
N SER A 532 -13.69 -14.24 26.11
CA SER A 532 -12.33 -14.77 26.27
C SER A 532 -11.34 -13.62 26.43
N PRO A 533 -10.08 -13.91 26.85
CA PRO A 533 -9.03 -12.91 26.97
C PRO A 533 -8.78 -12.14 25.68
N VAL A 534 -8.47 -10.84 25.77
CA VAL A 534 -8.09 -10.01 24.63
C VAL A 534 -6.87 -10.57 23.90
N LYS A 535 -5.88 -11.06 24.65
CA LYS A 535 -4.63 -11.60 24.09
C LYS A 535 -4.12 -12.77 24.92
N ALA A 536 -4.11 -13.96 24.32
CA ALA A 536 -3.48 -15.15 24.88
C ALA A 536 -1.95 -15.09 24.75
N LYS A 537 -1.22 -15.65 25.73
CA LYS A 537 0.24 -15.79 25.66
C LYS A 537 0.65 -16.80 24.58
N ASN A 538 1.79 -16.58 23.94
CA ASN A 538 2.37 -17.44 22.89
C ASN A 538 1.50 -17.57 21.63
N VAL A 539 0.58 -16.63 21.43
CA VAL A 539 -0.21 -16.53 20.21
C VAL A 539 0.08 -15.21 19.53
N VAL A 540 0.27 -15.22 18.22
CA VAL A 540 0.44 -14.01 17.41
C VAL A 540 -0.83 -13.18 17.44
N PRO A 541 -0.77 -11.87 17.75
CA PRO A 541 -1.96 -11.02 17.66
C PRO A 541 -2.42 -10.93 16.19
N HIS A 542 -3.73 -10.82 16.01
CA HIS A 542 -4.31 -10.54 14.69
C HIS A 542 -3.83 -9.21 14.16
N ASP A 543 -3.82 -8.17 14.99
CA ASP A 543 -3.40 -6.82 14.62
C ASP A 543 -2.77 -6.11 15.83
N ILE A 544 -2.03 -5.02 15.60
CA ILE A 544 -1.40 -4.25 16.67
C ILE A 544 -2.27 -3.08 17.14
N GLY A 545 -3.55 -2.98 16.76
CA GLY A 545 -4.51 -2.01 17.30
C GLY A 545 -5.21 -1.08 16.30
N ASP A 546 -6.11 -0.24 16.82
CA ASP A 546 -6.93 0.74 16.07
C ASP A 546 -6.34 2.16 16.20
N PRO A 547 -6.26 2.96 15.12
CA PRO A 547 -5.81 4.36 15.18
C PRO A 547 -6.64 5.27 16.09
N ASP A 548 -7.90 4.92 16.39
CA ASP A 548 -8.74 5.67 17.32
C ASP A 548 -8.57 5.22 18.79
N ASP A 549 -7.58 4.34 19.04
CA ASP A 549 -7.17 3.90 20.36
C ASP A 549 -5.66 4.14 20.60
N GLU A 550 -4.91 3.16 21.12
CA GLU A 550 -3.45 3.26 21.33
C GLU A 550 -2.76 2.03 20.72
N PRO A 551 -2.39 2.08 19.42
CA PRO A 551 -1.66 1.01 18.74
C PRO A 551 -0.39 0.61 19.49
N TRP A 552 0.03 -0.65 19.29
CA TRP A 552 1.07 -1.38 20.00
C TRP A 552 0.83 -1.64 21.49
N GLN A 553 0.09 -0.77 22.19
CA GLN A 553 -0.28 -1.00 23.59
C GLN A 553 -1.55 -1.84 23.69
N ARG A 554 -2.54 -1.57 22.83
CA ARG A 554 -3.82 -2.30 22.78
C ARG A 554 -3.94 -3.03 21.45
N VAL A 555 -3.32 -4.21 21.41
CA VAL A 555 -3.35 -5.14 20.28
C VAL A 555 -4.70 -5.85 20.16
N ASN A 556 -4.93 -6.55 19.04
CA ASN A 556 -6.17 -7.23 18.71
C ASN A 556 -7.38 -6.28 18.76
N ALA A 557 -7.38 -5.19 18.00
CA ALA A 557 -8.60 -4.39 17.82
C ALA A 557 -9.73 -5.23 17.18
N TYR A 558 -9.38 -6.22 16.36
CA TYR A 558 -10.32 -7.20 15.85
C TYR A 558 -10.97 -8.03 16.96
N LEU A 559 -12.30 -8.06 16.95
CA LEU A 559 -13.14 -8.74 17.95
C LEU A 559 -14.35 -9.46 17.35
N ILE A 560 -14.39 -9.63 16.02
CA ILE A 560 -15.45 -10.41 15.39
C ILE A 560 -15.31 -11.87 15.80
N HIS A 561 -14.13 -12.47 15.60
CA HIS A 561 -13.77 -13.80 16.08
C HIS A 561 -12.79 -13.71 17.25
N ASP A 562 -12.69 -14.80 18.00
CA ASP A 562 -11.53 -15.02 18.86
C ASP A 562 -10.39 -15.58 17.99
N THR A 563 -9.30 -14.83 17.93
CA THR A 563 -8.16 -15.16 17.08
C THR A 563 -7.10 -15.96 17.84
N ALA A 564 -7.27 -16.20 19.14
CA ALA A 564 -6.35 -17.01 19.93
C ALA A 564 -6.28 -18.47 19.47
N ASP A 565 -7.35 -18.94 18.81
CA ASP A 565 -7.44 -20.30 18.26
C ASP A 565 -7.38 -20.34 16.72
N TRP A 566 -6.99 -19.23 16.07
CA TRP A 566 -6.80 -19.23 14.62
C TRP A 566 -5.57 -20.04 14.23
N LYS A 567 -5.71 -20.86 13.19
CA LYS A 567 -4.71 -21.85 12.79
C LYS A 567 -3.62 -21.30 11.88
N ASP A 568 -3.75 -20.07 11.36
CA ASP A 568 -2.82 -19.54 10.37
C ASP A 568 -1.87 -18.47 10.93
N LEU A 569 -2.26 -17.68 11.94
CA LEU A 569 -1.45 -16.56 12.46
C LEU A 569 -0.06 -17.00 12.96
N ASN A 570 0.00 -18.01 13.81
CA ASN A 570 1.24 -18.55 14.36
C ASN A 570 2.15 -19.15 13.26
N LEU A 571 1.54 -19.86 12.32
CA LEU A 571 2.25 -20.50 11.20
C LEU A 571 2.85 -19.46 10.26
N LYS A 572 2.06 -18.43 9.91
CA LYS A 572 2.49 -17.29 9.11
C LYS A 572 3.62 -16.51 9.76
N PHE A 573 3.66 -16.44 11.10
CA PHE A 573 4.79 -15.82 11.80
C PHE A 573 6.08 -16.60 11.58
N VAL A 574 6.07 -17.91 11.81
CA VAL A 574 7.24 -18.78 11.62
C VAL A 574 7.74 -18.74 10.18
N LEU A 575 6.82 -18.79 9.21
CA LEU A 575 7.13 -18.70 7.78
C LEU A 575 7.77 -17.36 7.42
N GLN A 576 7.19 -16.24 7.87
CA GLN A 576 7.73 -14.90 7.60
C GLN A 576 9.09 -14.69 8.27
N VAL A 577 9.28 -15.12 9.52
CA VAL A 577 10.58 -15.03 10.21
C VAL A 577 11.67 -15.71 9.38
N TYR A 578 11.43 -16.91 8.89
CA TYR A 578 12.45 -17.61 8.12
C TYR A 578 12.69 -16.98 6.75
N ARG A 579 11.63 -16.57 6.03
CA ARG A 579 11.78 -15.85 4.76
C ARG A 579 12.60 -14.57 4.95
N ASP A 580 12.29 -13.80 5.99
CA ASP A 580 12.97 -12.54 6.27
C ASP A 580 14.44 -12.78 6.62
N PHE A 581 14.75 -13.81 7.41
CA PHE A 581 16.12 -14.27 7.62
C PHE A 581 16.78 -14.70 6.30
N HIS A 582 16.12 -15.49 5.47
CA HIS A 582 16.67 -15.98 4.21
C HIS A 582 17.03 -14.83 3.25
N LEU A 583 16.20 -13.78 3.18
CA LEU A 583 16.47 -12.64 2.31
C LEU A 583 17.50 -11.66 2.88
N THR A 584 17.61 -11.54 4.21
CA THR A 584 18.50 -10.57 4.85
C THR A 584 19.82 -11.17 5.36
N GLN A 585 19.87 -12.49 5.52
CA GLN A 585 20.95 -13.25 6.15
C GLN A 585 21.29 -12.78 7.58
N ASP A 586 20.35 -12.13 8.27
CA ASP A 586 20.54 -11.58 9.62
C ASP A 586 20.49 -12.70 10.67
N SER A 587 21.66 -13.24 11.00
CA SER A 587 21.79 -14.32 11.98
C SER A 587 21.40 -13.90 13.40
N GLN A 588 21.51 -12.62 13.76
CA GLN A 588 21.07 -12.16 15.08
C GLN A 588 19.55 -12.15 15.15
N TYR A 589 18.89 -11.64 14.11
CA TYR A 589 17.43 -11.70 13.98
C TYR A 589 16.91 -13.15 14.12
N LEU A 590 17.52 -14.11 13.43
CA LEU A 590 17.13 -15.52 13.56
C LEU A 590 17.27 -16.02 15.01
N ARG A 591 18.37 -15.70 15.69
CA ARG A 591 18.59 -16.09 17.09
C ARG A 591 17.56 -15.48 18.03
N ASP A 592 17.21 -14.21 17.83
CA ASP A 592 16.19 -13.53 18.64
C ASP A 592 14.80 -14.13 18.41
N MET A 593 14.46 -14.45 17.17
CA MET A 593 13.13 -14.97 16.80
C MET A 593 12.95 -16.46 17.09
N TRP A 594 14.04 -17.22 17.14
CA TRP A 594 14.03 -18.68 17.37
C TRP A 594 13.18 -19.11 18.58
N PRO A 595 13.38 -18.59 19.81
CA PRO A 595 12.58 -19.00 20.96
C PRO A 595 11.09 -18.65 20.80
N VAL A 596 10.77 -17.53 20.15
CA VAL A 596 9.39 -17.12 19.87
C VAL A 596 8.73 -18.06 18.86
N CYS A 597 9.46 -18.47 17.82
CA CYS A 597 9.00 -19.47 16.85
C CYS A 597 8.69 -20.81 17.52
N GLN A 598 9.55 -21.26 18.44
CA GLN A 598 9.29 -22.47 19.22
C GLN A 598 8.02 -22.33 20.06
N ALA A 599 7.85 -21.19 20.74
CA ALA A 599 6.69 -20.94 21.61
C ALA A 599 5.36 -20.97 20.86
N VAL A 600 5.29 -20.38 19.66
CA VAL A 600 4.06 -20.40 18.84
C VAL A 600 3.81 -21.79 18.26
N MET A 601 4.84 -22.50 17.80
CA MET A 601 4.69 -23.87 17.28
C MET A 601 4.21 -24.83 18.36
N GLU A 602 4.73 -24.73 19.58
CA GLU A 602 4.26 -25.51 20.73
C GLU A 602 2.78 -25.25 21.02
N SER A 603 2.34 -23.99 20.91
CA SER A 603 0.93 -23.63 21.12
C SER A 603 -0.02 -24.21 20.07
N GLU A 604 0.47 -24.44 18.85
CA GLU A 604 -0.29 -25.04 17.74
C GLU A 604 -0.39 -26.57 17.85
N MET A 605 0.53 -27.24 18.56
CA MET A 605 0.51 -28.71 18.73
C MET A 605 -0.80 -29.22 19.35
N LYS A 606 -1.49 -28.38 20.12
CA LYS A 606 -2.80 -28.72 20.71
C LYS A 606 -3.90 -28.99 19.68
N PHE A 607 -3.68 -28.58 18.42
CA PHE A 607 -4.63 -28.72 17.33
C PHE A 607 -4.37 -29.93 16.46
N ASP A 608 -3.39 -30.78 16.76
CA ASP A 608 -3.31 -32.16 16.24
C ASP A 608 -4.05 -33.07 17.22
N LEU A 609 -5.33 -33.33 16.93
CA LEU A 609 -6.26 -33.96 17.87
C LEU A 609 -6.17 -35.49 17.87
N ASP A 610 -5.64 -36.09 16.81
CA ASP A 610 -5.52 -37.54 16.66
C ASP A 610 -4.08 -38.07 16.64
N GLY A 611 -3.09 -37.18 16.65
CA GLY A 611 -1.67 -37.49 16.72
C GLY A 611 -1.04 -37.90 15.39
N ASP A 612 -1.75 -37.72 14.27
CA ASP A 612 -1.26 -38.04 12.93
C ASP A 612 -0.22 -37.03 12.40
N GLY A 613 0.05 -35.96 13.16
CA GLY A 613 1.01 -34.92 12.81
C GLY A 613 0.44 -33.78 11.99
N LEU A 614 -0.88 -33.71 11.78
CA LEU A 614 -1.57 -32.66 11.03
C LEU A 614 -2.64 -31.97 11.88
N ILE A 615 -2.69 -30.64 11.81
CA ILE A 615 -3.64 -29.85 12.60
C ILE A 615 -5.05 -29.83 11.99
N GLU A 616 -6.08 -29.72 12.85
CA GLU A 616 -7.49 -29.63 12.44
C GLU A 616 -8.13 -28.25 12.67
N ASN A 617 -8.81 -27.74 11.63
CA ASN A 617 -9.71 -26.60 11.76
C ASN A 617 -10.99 -26.99 12.51
N SER A 618 -11.52 -26.04 13.29
CA SER A 618 -12.49 -26.32 14.36
C SER A 618 -13.96 -26.28 13.95
N GLY A 619 -14.28 -26.22 12.65
CA GLY A 619 -15.67 -26.17 12.17
C GLY A 619 -16.33 -24.80 12.23
N TYR A 620 -15.52 -23.74 12.29
CA TYR A 620 -15.88 -22.34 12.09
C TYR A 620 -14.75 -21.63 11.33
N ALA A 621 -14.91 -20.36 10.99
CA ALA A 621 -13.83 -19.60 10.36
C ALA A 621 -12.76 -19.21 11.42
N ASP A 622 -11.67 -19.98 11.45
CA ASP A 622 -10.53 -19.86 12.36
C ASP A 622 -9.21 -19.56 11.62
N GLN A 623 -9.27 -18.70 10.59
CA GLN A 623 -8.16 -18.27 9.74
C GLN A 623 -8.56 -17.02 8.90
N THR A 624 -7.64 -16.45 8.11
CA THR A 624 -7.81 -15.19 7.32
C THR A 624 -9.10 -15.09 6.48
N TYR A 625 -9.61 -16.20 5.93
CA TYR A 625 -10.94 -16.32 5.33
C TYR A 625 -11.99 -16.41 6.45
N ASP A 626 -12.13 -15.32 7.20
CA ASP A 626 -12.89 -15.20 8.45
C ASP A 626 -14.43 -15.34 8.30
N GLY A 627 -14.90 -15.49 7.05
CA GLY A 627 -16.28 -15.81 6.70
C GLY A 627 -16.43 -17.16 5.99
N TRP A 628 -15.36 -17.92 5.75
CA TRP A 628 -15.40 -19.23 5.08
C TRP A 628 -15.02 -20.35 6.05
N THR A 629 -16.00 -21.19 6.38
CA THR A 629 -15.86 -22.22 7.42
C THR A 629 -15.09 -23.44 6.94
N VAL A 630 -14.16 -23.90 7.76
CA VAL A 630 -13.30 -25.07 7.52
C VAL A 630 -13.50 -26.09 8.65
N THR A 631 -13.54 -27.39 8.35
CA THR A 631 -13.62 -28.46 9.38
C THR A 631 -12.60 -29.57 9.13
N GLY A 632 -11.85 -29.98 10.17
CA GLY A 632 -10.81 -31.01 10.06
C GLY A 632 -9.54 -30.47 9.39
N PRO A 633 -8.62 -31.33 8.96
CA PRO A 633 -7.49 -30.90 8.15
C PRO A 633 -7.95 -30.23 6.85
N SER A 634 -7.25 -29.15 6.46
CA SER A 634 -7.54 -28.35 5.28
C SER A 634 -6.30 -28.11 4.43
N ALA A 635 -6.48 -27.87 3.13
CA ALA A 635 -5.36 -27.62 2.23
C ALA A 635 -4.56 -26.36 2.64
N TYR A 636 -5.26 -25.31 3.04
CA TYR A 636 -4.65 -24.04 3.42
C TYR A 636 -3.92 -24.11 4.77
N CYS A 637 -4.63 -24.37 5.89
CA CYS A 637 -3.99 -24.40 7.21
C CYS A 637 -3.05 -25.60 7.38
N GLY A 638 -3.44 -26.78 6.87
CA GLY A 638 -2.57 -27.95 6.87
C GLY A 638 -1.32 -27.74 6.00
N GLY A 639 -1.44 -27.07 4.87
CA GLY A 639 -0.30 -26.72 4.02
C GLY A 639 0.65 -25.73 4.71
N LEU A 640 0.10 -24.69 5.36
CA LEU A 640 0.91 -23.76 6.16
C LEU A 640 1.62 -24.49 7.31
N TRP A 641 0.95 -25.45 7.96
CA TRP A 641 1.52 -26.24 9.07
C TRP A 641 2.74 -27.04 8.64
N LEU A 642 2.61 -27.80 7.54
CA LEU A 642 3.73 -28.57 7.00
C LEU A 642 4.88 -27.68 6.56
N ALA A 643 4.58 -26.53 5.96
CA ALA A 643 5.59 -25.55 5.59
C ALA A 643 6.32 -24.98 6.82
N SER A 644 5.59 -24.64 7.88
CA SER A 644 6.17 -24.15 9.14
C SER A 644 7.03 -25.21 9.81
N LEU A 645 6.61 -26.48 9.86
CA LEU A 645 7.43 -27.59 10.37
C LEU A 645 8.72 -27.75 9.57
N CYS A 646 8.64 -27.68 8.24
CA CYS A 646 9.80 -27.75 7.35
C CYS A 646 10.79 -26.60 7.63
N VAL A 647 10.27 -25.39 7.80
CA VAL A 647 11.06 -24.21 8.18
C VAL A 647 11.66 -24.34 9.57
N MET A 648 10.93 -24.88 10.55
CA MET A 648 11.46 -25.18 11.89
C MET A 648 12.60 -26.21 11.83
N CYS A 649 12.50 -27.26 11.01
CA CYS A 649 13.60 -28.18 10.76
C CYS A 649 14.84 -27.44 10.22
N LYS A 650 14.66 -26.54 9.25
CA LYS A 650 15.77 -25.77 8.68
C LYS A 650 16.40 -24.83 9.71
N MET A 651 15.60 -24.09 10.47
CA MET A 651 16.07 -23.20 11.53
C MET A 651 16.79 -23.97 12.64
N ALA A 652 16.25 -25.13 13.08
CA ALA A 652 16.87 -25.96 14.09
C ALA A 652 18.29 -26.38 13.70
N ARG A 653 18.54 -26.73 12.44
CA ARG A 653 19.91 -27.01 11.95
C ARG A 653 20.78 -25.75 11.96
N LEU A 654 20.24 -24.58 11.58
CA LEU A 654 20.99 -23.32 11.55
C LEU A 654 21.39 -22.80 12.94
N VAL A 655 20.64 -23.17 13.98
CA VAL A 655 20.93 -22.82 15.38
C VAL A 655 21.50 -23.99 16.20
N ASP A 656 21.98 -25.04 15.52
CA ASP A 656 22.62 -26.23 16.10
C ASP A 656 21.76 -26.96 17.17
N LYS A 657 20.46 -27.14 16.89
CA LYS A 657 19.47 -27.83 17.75
C LYS A 657 18.99 -29.14 17.14
N GLU A 658 19.85 -30.15 17.14
CA GLU A 658 19.58 -31.46 16.51
C GLU A 658 18.36 -32.19 17.10
N GLU A 659 18.18 -32.19 18.44
CA GLU A 659 17.01 -32.83 19.06
C GLU A 659 15.68 -32.18 18.59
N THR A 660 15.67 -30.85 18.48
CA THR A 660 14.51 -30.10 17.98
C THR A 660 14.29 -30.35 16.49
N TYR A 661 15.35 -30.47 15.69
CA TYR A 661 15.26 -30.88 14.29
C TYR A 661 14.56 -32.24 14.15
N GLN A 662 15.01 -33.26 14.90
CA GLN A 662 14.43 -34.60 14.86
C GLN A 662 12.97 -34.60 15.31
N HIS A 663 12.63 -33.82 16.34
CA HIS A 663 11.24 -33.67 16.80
C HIS A 663 10.31 -33.16 15.69
N TYR A 664 10.64 -32.02 15.07
CA TYR A 664 9.81 -31.46 14.00
C TYR A 664 9.83 -32.31 12.73
N ARG A 665 10.95 -32.96 12.42
CA ARG A 665 11.05 -33.86 11.26
C ARG A 665 10.10 -35.05 11.40
N ASN A 666 10.04 -35.67 12.58
CA ASN A 666 9.11 -36.76 12.85
C ASN A 666 7.64 -36.33 12.68
N ILE A 667 7.29 -35.12 13.10
CA ILE A 667 5.92 -34.59 12.93
C ILE A 667 5.65 -34.31 11.45
N LEU A 668 6.59 -33.66 10.76
CA LEU A 668 6.50 -33.36 9.33
C LEU A 668 6.28 -34.63 8.49
N ASP A 669 7.01 -35.71 8.79
CA ASP A 669 6.90 -36.96 8.04
C ASP A 669 5.52 -37.60 8.20
N ARG A 670 4.97 -37.63 9.43
CA ARG A 670 3.62 -38.15 9.68
C ARG A 670 2.55 -37.24 9.07
N GLY A 671 2.65 -35.93 9.32
CA GLY A 671 1.69 -34.93 8.84
C GLY A 671 1.65 -34.84 7.32
N SER A 672 2.79 -34.98 6.62
CA SER A 672 2.83 -35.02 5.16
C SER A 672 2.10 -36.25 4.61
N GLY A 673 2.24 -37.40 5.26
CA GLY A 673 1.49 -38.61 4.94
C GLY A 673 -0.02 -38.46 5.17
N ALA A 674 -0.41 -37.83 6.29
CA ALA A 674 -1.80 -37.53 6.61
C ALA A 674 -2.43 -36.54 5.60
N PHE A 675 -1.73 -35.44 5.31
CA PHE A 675 -2.19 -34.41 4.37
C PHE A 675 -2.48 -34.99 2.99
N ASP A 676 -1.57 -35.82 2.50
CA ASP A 676 -1.75 -36.49 1.21
C ASP A 676 -2.94 -37.46 1.24
N LYS A 677 -3.02 -38.31 2.28
CA LYS A 677 -4.08 -39.31 2.42
C LYS A 677 -5.47 -38.69 2.53
N LEU A 678 -5.60 -37.57 3.24
CA LEU A 678 -6.88 -36.95 3.58
C LEU A 678 -7.38 -35.98 2.51
N LEU A 679 -6.47 -35.27 1.83
CA LEU A 679 -6.84 -34.13 0.97
C LEU A 679 -6.56 -34.36 -0.51
N TRP A 680 -5.59 -35.20 -0.90
CA TRP A 680 -5.30 -35.42 -2.31
C TRP A 680 -6.37 -36.28 -2.98
N ASN A 681 -7.09 -35.70 -3.96
CA ASN A 681 -8.17 -36.40 -4.67
C ASN A 681 -7.76 -37.02 -6.01
N GLY A 682 -6.47 -37.00 -6.34
CA GLY A 682 -5.93 -37.45 -7.63
C GLY A 682 -5.63 -36.33 -8.62
N LYS A 683 -6.12 -35.10 -8.38
CA LYS A 683 -5.88 -33.96 -9.27
C LYS A 683 -5.47 -32.67 -8.52
N TYR A 684 -6.08 -32.41 -7.38
CA TYR A 684 -5.80 -31.25 -6.53
C TYR A 684 -6.06 -31.62 -5.05
N TYR A 685 -5.77 -30.71 -4.13
CA TYR A 685 -6.08 -30.89 -2.71
C TYR A 685 -7.48 -30.36 -2.41
N ASN A 686 -8.32 -31.21 -1.84
CA ASN A 686 -9.65 -30.82 -1.35
C ASN A 686 -9.54 -29.66 -0.36
N TYR A 687 -10.54 -28.78 -0.36
CA TYR A 687 -10.61 -27.64 0.56
C TYR A 687 -10.45 -28.07 2.02
N ASP A 688 -11.22 -29.07 2.44
CA ASP A 688 -11.07 -29.73 3.73
C ASP A 688 -11.40 -31.22 3.67
N SER A 689 -11.17 -31.90 4.78
CA SER A 689 -11.36 -33.35 4.95
C SER A 689 -12.72 -33.72 5.56
N SER A 690 -13.64 -32.75 5.70
CA SER A 690 -14.91 -32.95 6.41
C SER A 690 -15.87 -33.94 5.74
N GLY A 691 -15.65 -34.25 4.46
CA GLY A 691 -16.52 -35.09 3.65
C GLY A 691 -17.91 -34.48 3.38
N ARG A 692 -18.11 -33.20 3.70
CA ARG A 692 -19.34 -32.45 3.42
C ARG A 692 -19.42 -32.10 1.92
N ASP A 693 -20.60 -31.71 1.45
CA ASP A 693 -20.88 -31.43 0.03
C ASP A 693 -19.88 -30.49 -0.64
N LEU A 694 -19.28 -29.56 0.12
CA LEU A 694 -18.38 -28.54 -0.38
C LEU A 694 -16.89 -28.78 -0.06
N SER A 695 -16.55 -29.90 0.58
CA SER A 695 -15.17 -30.20 0.98
C SER A 695 -14.23 -30.38 -0.22
N ASN A 696 -14.76 -30.71 -1.39
CA ASN A 696 -14.00 -30.88 -2.64
C ASN A 696 -13.89 -29.61 -3.51
N SER A 697 -14.27 -28.43 -2.98
CA SER A 697 -14.06 -27.16 -3.68
C SER A 697 -12.57 -26.92 -3.94
N VAL A 698 -12.26 -26.36 -5.11
CA VAL A 698 -10.91 -25.95 -5.51
C VAL A 698 -10.66 -24.57 -4.94
N MET A 699 -9.83 -24.49 -3.91
CA MET A 699 -9.40 -23.23 -3.33
C MET A 699 -8.23 -22.66 -4.13
N SER A 700 -8.28 -21.37 -4.48
CA SER A 700 -7.21 -20.69 -5.22
C SER A 700 -5.89 -20.67 -4.45
N ASP A 701 -5.97 -20.72 -3.12
CA ASP A 701 -4.85 -20.57 -2.18
C ASP A 701 -4.41 -21.90 -1.54
N GLN A 702 -4.85 -23.04 -2.09
CA GLN A 702 -4.58 -24.38 -1.54
C GLN A 702 -3.09 -24.73 -1.45
N CYS A 703 -2.22 -23.96 -2.13
CA CYS A 703 -0.77 -24.15 -2.14
C CYS A 703 0.00 -23.04 -1.39
N ALA A 704 -0.65 -22.26 -0.52
CA ALA A 704 -0.02 -21.15 0.21
C ALA A 704 1.22 -21.56 1.03
N GLY A 705 1.22 -22.75 1.66
CA GLY A 705 2.38 -23.28 2.36
C GLY A 705 3.56 -23.56 1.42
N HIS A 706 3.30 -24.20 0.28
CA HIS A 706 4.32 -24.48 -0.74
C HIS A 706 4.88 -23.19 -1.35
N TRP A 707 4.02 -22.23 -1.66
CA TRP A 707 4.41 -20.89 -2.12
C TRP A 707 5.47 -20.28 -1.20
N PHE A 708 5.21 -20.29 0.11
CA PHE A 708 6.11 -19.65 1.05
C PHE A 708 7.43 -20.42 1.25
N LEU A 709 7.42 -21.75 1.09
CA LEU A 709 8.67 -22.52 1.04
C LEU A 709 9.53 -22.08 -0.15
N ARG A 710 8.96 -22.02 -1.36
CA ARG A 710 9.67 -21.57 -2.57
C ARG A 710 10.21 -20.15 -2.42
N ALA A 711 9.39 -19.24 -1.88
CA ALA A 711 9.77 -17.85 -1.59
C ALA A 711 10.89 -17.73 -0.54
N SER A 712 11.15 -18.79 0.23
CA SER A 712 12.20 -18.83 1.26
C SER A 712 13.41 -19.66 0.84
N GLY A 713 13.54 -20.01 -0.45
CA GLY A 713 14.62 -20.86 -0.95
C GLY A 713 14.54 -22.32 -0.47
N LEU A 714 13.35 -22.79 -0.12
CA LEU A 714 13.05 -24.17 0.30
C LEU A 714 12.01 -24.81 -0.64
N GLY A 715 11.53 -26.02 -0.29
CA GLY A 715 10.52 -26.74 -1.06
C GLY A 715 11.08 -27.81 -1.99
N GLU A 716 12.40 -28.00 -2.03
CA GLU A 716 13.10 -29.05 -2.77
C GLU A 716 14.11 -29.79 -1.89
N GLY A 717 14.59 -30.96 -2.35
CA GLY A 717 15.59 -31.77 -1.65
C GLY A 717 15.15 -32.20 -0.24
N ASP A 718 16.05 -32.08 0.74
CA ASP A 718 15.80 -32.42 2.16
C ASP A 718 14.60 -31.70 2.79
N TYR A 719 14.19 -30.56 2.20
CA TYR A 719 13.15 -29.66 2.68
C TYR A 719 11.95 -29.62 1.73
N GLN A 720 11.70 -30.71 1.01
CA GLN A 720 10.47 -30.92 0.25
C GLN A 720 9.35 -31.42 1.18
N ALA A 721 8.34 -30.57 1.43
CA ALA A 721 7.15 -30.95 2.19
C ALA A 721 6.02 -31.49 1.30
N PHE A 722 6.02 -31.13 0.01
CA PHE A 722 4.96 -31.47 -0.94
C PHE A 722 5.53 -32.10 -2.21
N PRO A 723 4.92 -33.18 -2.76
CA PRO A 723 5.35 -33.72 -4.04
C PRO A 723 5.16 -32.71 -5.19
N LYS A 724 6.20 -32.48 -5.98
CA LYS A 724 6.23 -31.46 -7.03
C LYS A 724 5.13 -31.66 -8.07
N GLU A 725 4.91 -32.91 -8.49
CA GLU A 725 3.91 -33.26 -9.49
C GLU A 725 2.48 -32.95 -9.01
N LYS A 726 2.23 -33.12 -7.70
CA LYS A 726 0.92 -32.82 -7.10
C LYS A 726 0.67 -31.33 -7.00
N ILE A 727 1.71 -30.56 -6.64
CA ILE A 727 1.65 -29.09 -6.65
C ILE A 727 1.35 -28.58 -8.06
N GLN A 728 2.10 -29.01 -9.08
CA GLN A 728 1.87 -28.58 -10.46
C GLN A 728 0.46 -28.95 -10.95
N SER A 729 -0.03 -30.15 -10.63
CA SER A 729 -1.40 -30.57 -10.96
C SER A 729 -2.47 -29.74 -10.22
N ALA A 730 -2.24 -29.39 -8.96
CA ALA A 730 -3.13 -28.53 -8.18
C ALA A 730 -3.18 -27.11 -8.76
N LEU A 731 -2.03 -26.49 -9.01
CA LEU A 731 -1.93 -25.16 -9.63
C LEU A 731 -2.57 -25.13 -11.01
N LYS A 732 -2.37 -26.17 -11.82
CA LYS A 732 -3.03 -26.29 -13.12
C LYS A 732 -4.55 -26.38 -12.99
N SER A 733 -5.04 -27.10 -11.98
CA SER A 733 -6.47 -27.16 -11.68
C SER A 733 -7.04 -25.82 -11.26
N VAL A 734 -6.33 -25.06 -10.40
CA VAL A 734 -6.70 -23.69 -10.03
C VAL A 734 -6.74 -22.79 -11.26
N PHE A 735 -5.75 -22.86 -12.15
CA PHE A 735 -5.74 -22.07 -13.38
C PHE A 735 -6.93 -22.40 -14.29
N ASP A 736 -7.18 -23.68 -14.56
CA ASP A 736 -8.25 -24.09 -15.48
C ASP A 736 -9.65 -23.75 -14.92
N LEU A 737 -9.84 -23.88 -13.60
CA LEU A 737 -11.12 -23.69 -12.94
C LEU A 737 -11.28 -22.26 -12.41
N ASN A 738 -10.53 -21.88 -11.38
CA ASN A 738 -10.69 -20.62 -10.67
C ASN A 738 -10.36 -19.39 -11.53
N VAL A 739 -9.50 -19.53 -12.54
CA VAL A 739 -9.13 -18.44 -13.47
C VAL A 739 -9.89 -18.56 -14.78
N MET A 740 -9.62 -19.59 -15.58
CA MET A 740 -10.12 -19.66 -16.96
C MET A 740 -11.63 -19.88 -17.04
N SER A 741 -12.23 -20.62 -16.09
CA SER A 741 -13.69 -20.79 -16.03
C SER A 741 -14.41 -19.61 -15.35
N PHE A 742 -13.67 -18.69 -14.71
CA PHE A 742 -14.22 -17.48 -14.10
C PHE A 742 -14.04 -16.27 -15.01
N ALA A 743 -15.14 -15.79 -15.61
CA ALA A 743 -15.13 -14.66 -16.55
C ALA A 743 -14.07 -14.78 -17.68
N GLY A 744 -13.77 -16.02 -18.11
CA GLY A 744 -12.78 -16.29 -19.15
C GLY A 744 -11.34 -15.89 -18.80
N GLY A 745 -10.97 -15.89 -17.51
CA GLY A 745 -9.64 -15.48 -17.03
C GLY A 745 -9.41 -13.96 -17.04
N GLN A 746 -10.46 -13.15 -17.22
CA GLN A 746 -10.32 -11.69 -17.32
C GLN A 746 -10.49 -10.97 -15.97
N MET A 747 -10.62 -11.71 -14.87
CA MET A 747 -10.96 -11.16 -13.55
C MET A 747 -10.13 -11.78 -12.41
N GLY A 748 -8.96 -12.35 -12.70
CA GLY A 748 -8.15 -13.04 -11.70
C GLY A 748 -8.70 -14.43 -11.36
N ALA A 749 -8.41 -14.89 -10.14
CA ALA A 749 -8.86 -16.18 -9.62
C ALA A 749 -9.95 -15.98 -8.56
N VAL A 750 -11.12 -16.58 -8.76
CA VAL A 750 -12.13 -16.67 -7.68
C VAL A 750 -11.65 -17.63 -6.59
N ASN A 751 -11.90 -17.28 -5.32
CA ASN A 751 -11.34 -18.01 -4.18
C ASN A 751 -11.77 -19.48 -4.14
N GLY A 752 -13.06 -19.76 -4.36
CA GLY A 752 -13.61 -21.11 -4.37
C GLY A 752 -14.29 -21.43 -5.70
N MET A 753 -13.92 -22.57 -6.30
CA MET A 753 -14.55 -23.07 -7.51
C MET A 753 -14.97 -24.52 -7.31
N ARG A 754 -16.17 -24.88 -7.74
CA ARG A 754 -16.63 -26.27 -7.74
C ARG A 754 -15.94 -27.06 -8.85
N PRO A 755 -15.74 -28.39 -8.70
CA PRO A 755 -15.13 -29.22 -9.75
C PRO A 755 -15.86 -29.15 -11.10
N GLU A 756 -17.15 -28.80 -11.07
CA GLU A 756 -18.00 -28.62 -12.25
C GLU A 756 -17.77 -27.27 -12.99
N GLY A 757 -16.89 -26.41 -12.48
CA GLY A 757 -16.59 -25.10 -13.09
C GLY A 757 -17.57 -23.97 -12.73
N VAL A 758 -18.26 -24.10 -11.59
CA VAL A 758 -19.19 -23.07 -11.08
C VAL A 758 -18.63 -22.49 -9.77
N PRO A 759 -18.62 -21.16 -9.56
CA PRO A 759 -18.11 -20.57 -8.32
C PRO A 759 -18.75 -21.16 -7.07
N ASP A 760 -17.95 -21.42 -6.04
CA ASP A 760 -18.43 -21.81 -4.73
C ASP A 760 -19.13 -20.61 -4.07
N ARG A 761 -20.39 -20.80 -3.67
CA ARG A 761 -21.23 -19.76 -3.05
C ARG A 761 -21.60 -20.06 -1.60
N SER A 762 -20.84 -20.94 -0.93
CA SER A 762 -21.04 -21.22 0.50
C SER A 762 -20.77 -20.01 1.38
N SER A 763 -19.78 -19.21 0.99
CA SER A 763 -19.44 -17.97 1.64
C SER A 763 -19.44 -16.83 0.63
N VAL A 764 -19.56 -15.61 1.14
CA VAL A 764 -19.24 -14.42 0.35
C VAL A 764 -17.79 -14.50 -0.11
N GLN A 765 -16.90 -14.96 0.76
CA GLN A 765 -15.47 -15.03 0.47
C GLN A 765 -15.13 -16.09 -0.56
N SER A 766 -15.93 -17.15 -0.70
CA SER A 766 -15.69 -18.16 -1.72
C SER A 766 -16.05 -17.67 -3.14
N ASP A 767 -17.01 -16.74 -3.28
CA ASP A 767 -17.43 -16.10 -4.54
C ASP A 767 -16.67 -14.78 -4.84
N GLU A 768 -15.65 -14.47 -4.05
CA GLU A 768 -14.79 -13.29 -4.20
C GLU A 768 -13.49 -13.62 -4.94
N VAL A 769 -12.95 -12.62 -5.62
CA VAL A 769 -11.55 -12.58 -6.06
C VAL A 769 -10.79 -11.71 -5.07
N TRP A 770 -9.83 -12.30 -4.35
CA TRP A 770 -8.94 -11.55 -3.46
C TRP A 770 -7.67 -11.16 -4.21
N ILE A 771 -7.47 -9.86 -4.43
CA ILE A 771 -6.39 -9.39 -5.31
C ILE A 771 -5.01 -9.82 -4.82
N GLY A 772 -4.77 -9.76 -3.51
CA GLY A 772 -3.50 -10.20 -2.96
C GLY A 772 -3.28 -11.72 -3.02
N VAL A 773 -4.35 -12.52 -2.95
CA VAL A 773 -4.27 -13.98 -3.14
C VAL A 773 -3.96 -14.30 -4.60
N VAL A 774 -4.57 -13.56 -5.55
CA VAL A 774 -4.28 -13.72 -6.99
C VAL A 774 -2.80 -13.47 -7.28
N TYR A 775 -2.19 -12.44 -6.72
CA TYR A 775 -0.76 -12.17 -6.93
C TYR A 775 0.14 -13.21 -6.23
N GLY A 776 -0.22 -13.67 -5.03
CA GLY A 776 0.49 -14.80 -4.37
C GLY A 776 0.41 -16.10 -5.15
N LEU A 777 -0.78 -16.43 -5.68
CA LEU A 777 -0.99 -17.57 -6.58
C LEU A 777 -0.15 -17.45 -7.86
N ALA A 778 -0.13 -16.27 -8.48
CA ALA A 778 0.69 -16.01 -9.65
C ALA A 778 2.18 -16.20 -9.36
N ALA A 779 2.68 -15.73 -8.20
CA ALA A 779 4.04 -15.97 -7.76
C ALA A 779 4.34 -17.48 -7.58
N THR A 780 3.39 -18.22 -7.02
CA THR A 780 3.49 -19.68 -6.85
C THR A 780 3.59 -20.39 -8.21
N MET A 781 2.76 -20.01 -9.17
CA MET A 781 2.82 -20.54 -10.54
C MET A 781 4.18 -20.25 -11.19
N ILE A 782 4.72 -19.05 -11.02
CA ILE A 782 6.03 -18.67 -11.56
C ILE A 782 7.15 -19.53 -10.95
N HIS A 783 7.17 -19.71 -9.62
CA HIS A 783 8.15 -20.57 -8.94
C HIS A 783 8.16 -22.02 -9.46
N GLU A 784 7.01 -22.51 -9.94
CA GLU A 784 6.86 -23.87 -10.46
C GLU A 784 6.97 -23.96 -12.00
N GLY A 785 7.45 -22.89 -12.65
CA GLY A 785 7.70 -22.82 -14.10
C GLY A 785 6.45 -22.53 -14.95
N MET A 786 5.31 -22.23 -14.32
CA MET A 786 4.04 -21.88 -14.98
C MET A 786 3.91 -20.36 -15.18
N GLN A 787 4.94 -19.75 -15.77
CA GLN A 787 5.02 -18.29 -15.86
C GLN A 787 3.89 -17.68 -16.69
N GLU A 788 3.45 -18.34 -17.78
CA GLU A 788 2.35 -17.84 -18.61
C GLU A 788 1.03 -17.84 -17.84
N GLU A 789 0.72 -18.94 -17.13
CA GLU A 789 -0.46 -19.05 -16.28
C GLU A 789 -0.45 -18.02 -15.15
N GLY A 790 0.70 -17.84 -14.48
CA GLY A 790 0.86 -16.85 -13.42
C GLY A 790 0.63 -15.42 -13.92
N MET A 791 1.27 -15.06 -15.05
CA MET A 791 1.11 -13.74 -15.68
C MET A 791 -0.34 -13.51 -16.13
N ARG A 792 -0.99 -14.51 -16.73
CA ARG A 792 -2.38 -14.40 -17.18
C ARG A 792 -3.36 -14.20 -16.03
N THR A 793 -3.13 -14.92 -14.93
CA THR A 793 -3.92 -14.83 -13.69
C THR A 793 -3.87 -13.41 -13.11
N ALA A 794 -2.66 -12.86 -12.97
CA ALA A 794 -2.46 -11.50 -12.46
C ALA A 794 -2.96 -10.41 -13.43
N GLU A 795 -2.78 -10.59 -14.74
CA GLU A 795 -3.20 -9.62 -15.76
C GLU A 795 -4.72 -9.34 -15.68
N GLY A 796 -5.55 -10.39 -15.63
CA GLY A 796 -7.00 -10.24 -15.55
C GLY A 796 -7.45 -9.41 -14.34
N CYS A 797 -6.74 -9.58 -13.23
CA CYS A 797 -6.99 -8.81 -12.01
C CYS A 797 -6.61 -7.33 -12.17
N TYR A 798 -5.39 -7.03 -12.64
CA TYR A 798 -4.92 -5.66 -12.88
C TYR A 798 -5.87 -4.90 -13.81
N ARG A 799 -6.19 -5.46 -14.97
CA ARG A 799 -7.05 -4.80 -15.97
C ARG A 799 -8.43 -4.50 -15.42
N THR A 800 -8.98 -5.44 -14.65
CA THR A 800 -10.26 -5.25 -13.98
C THR A 800 -10.19 -4.06 -13.02
N VAL A 801 -9.25 -4.05 -12.08
CA VAL A 801 -9.15 -3.02 -11.03
C VAL A 801 -8.78 -1.65 -11.61
N TRP A 802 -7.70 -1.58 -12.39
CA TRP A 802 -7.07 -0.32 -12.79
C TRP A 802 -7.69 0.30 -14.04
N GLU A 803 -8.05 -0.52 -15.03
CA GLU A 803 -8.44 -0.03 -16.35
C GLU A 803 -9.97 -0.05 -16.57
N ARG A 804 -10.68 -1.02 -15.99
CA ARG A 804 -12.15 -1.15 -16.15
C ARG A 804 -12.95 -0.53 -15.00
N LEU A 805 -12.57 -0.81 -13.76
CA LEU A 805 -13.31 -0.40 -12.56
C LEU A 805 -12.90 0.94 -11.98
N GLY A 806 -11.78 1.53 -12.44
CA GLY A 806 -11.30 2.82 -11.94
C GLY A 806 -10.93 2.82 -10.46
N MET A 807 -10.37 1.71 -9.99
CA MET A 807 -9.92 1.50 -8.60
C MET A 807 -8.42 1.74 -8.42
N ALA A 808 -7.75 2.40 -9.39
CA ALA A 808 -6.37 2.85 -9.25
C ALA A 808 -6.16 3.65 -7.95
N PHE A 809 -5.08 3.33 -7.23
CA PHE A 809 -4.74 3.94 -5.91
C PHE A 809 -5.82 3.78 -4.83
N GLN A 810 -6.67 2.77 -4.99
CA GLN A 810 -7.64 2.31 -3.99
C GLN A 810 -7.96 0.83 -4.17
N THR A 811 -6.99 0.05 -4.68
CA THR A 811 -7.11 -1.38 -4.92
C THR A 811 -7.74 -2.08 -3.71
N PRO A 812 -8.89 -2.76 -3.87
CA PRO A 812 -9.60 -3.31 -2.74
C PRO A 812 -8.98 -4.63 -2.25
N GLU A 813 -9.50 -5.17 -1.15
CA GLU A 813 -9.26 -6.58 -0.79
C GLU A 813 -9.88 -7.49 -1.87
N ALA A 814 -11.16 -7.25 -2.18
CA ALA A 814 -11.94 -8.16 -2.98
C ALA A 814 -12.97 -7.51 -3.90
N TYR A 815 -13.34 -8.24 -4.94
CA TYR A 815 -14.53 -8.00 -5.76
C TYR A 815 -15.13 -9.33 -6.23
N CYS A 816 -16.42 -9.31 -6.57
CA CYS A 816 -17.11 -10.46 -7.16
C CYS A 816 -17.28 -10.28 -8.68
N GLU A 817 -17.75 -11.30 -9.39
CA GLU A 817 -18.12 -11.15 -10.81
C GLU A 817 -19.15 -10.02 -11.00
N LYS A 818 -20.13 -9.93 -10.10
CA LYS A 818 -21.28 -9.01 -10.24
C LYS A 818 -21.25 -7.86 -9.24
N GLY A 819 -20.86 -6.67 -9.72
CA GLY A 819 -21.28 -5.36 -9.20
C GLY A 819 -20.85 -4.95 -7.79
N ILE A 820 -20.13 -5.81 -7.06
CA ILE A 820 -19.78 -5.62 -5.65
C ILE A 820 -18.25 -5.60 -5.47
N TYR A 821 -17.78 -4.81 -4.51
CA TYR A 821 -16.41 -4.81 -3.98
C TYR A 821 -16.42 -4.82 -2.45
N ARG A 822 -15.28 -5.14 -1.84
CA ARG A 822 -15.08 -5.09 -0.40
C ARG A 822 -13.72 -4.53 -0.03
N SER A 823 -13.72 -3.60 0.92
CA SER A 823 -12.55 -2.95 1.54
C SER A 823 -11.61 -2.25 0.55
N LEU A 824 -11.88 -0.99 0.23
CA LEU A 824 -11.04 -0.17 -0.64
C LEU A 824 -9.68 0.16 0.00
N ALA A 825 -8.68 0.34 -0.87
CA ALA A 825 -7.30 0.65 -0.53
C ALA A 825 -6.78 -0.29 0.56
N TYR A 826 -6.31 -1.46 0.12
CA TYR A 826 -5.99 -2.59 0.98
C TYR A 826 -4.52 -2.98 0.89
N MET A 827 -3.99 -3.62 1.95
CA MET A 827 -2.58 -3.98 2.04
C MET A 827 -2.21 -5.23 1.22
N ARG A 828 -3.10 -6.23 1.17
CA ARG A 828 -2.84 -7.55 0.56
C ARG A 828 -2.32 -7.48 -0.90
N PRO A 829 -2.80 -6.56 -1.78
CA PRO A 829 -2.29 -6.37 -3.13
C PRO A 829 -0.78 -6.08 -3.26
N LEU A 830 -0.11 -5.65 -2.19
CA LEU A 830 1.36 -5.50 -2.18
C LEU A 830 2.10 -6.82 -2.48
N SER A 831 1.43 -7.96 -2.36
CA SER A 831 1.89 -9.29 -2.79
C SER A 831 2.27 -9.40 -4.26
N ILE A 832 1.97 -8.43 -5.11
CA ILE A 832 2.57 -8.37 -6.46
C ILE A 832 4.10 -8.43 -6.42
N TRP A 833 4.73 -7.95 -5.33
CA TRP A 833 6.17 -8.07 -5.11
C TRP A 833 6.64 -9.52 -4.90
N ALA A 834 5.77 -10.43 -4.49
CA ALA A 834 6.09 -11.86 -4.48
C ALA A 834 6.29 -12.41 -5.90
N MET A 835 5.57 -11.88 -6.90
CA MET A 835 5.82 -12.25 -8.30
C MET A 835 7.22 -11.79 -8.73
N GLN A 836 7.63 -10.58 -8.33
CA GLN A 836 8.97 -10.08 -8.63
C GLN A 836 10.05 -10.95 -7.99
N LEU A 837 9.86 -11.37 -6.74
CA LEU A 837 10.75 -12.33 -6.08
C LEU A 837 10.85 -13.64 -6.88
N ALA A 838 9.71 -14.22 -7.26
CA ALA A 838 9.67 -15.47 -8.03
C ALA A 838 10.36 -15.37 -9.39
N LEU A 839 10.20 -14.24 -10.09
CA LEU A 839 10.86 -13.97 -11.36
C LEU A 839 12.37 -13.85 -11.20
N ASN A 840 12.85 -13.12 -10.18
CA ASN A 840 14.27 -12.98 -9.89
C ASN A 840 14.91 -14.34 -9.59
N THR A 841 14.30 -15.14 -8.71
CA THR A 841 14.80 -16.48 -8.36
C THR A 841 14.85 -17.40 -9.58
N SER A 842 13.81 -17.38 -10.44
CA SER A 842 13.78 -18.21 -11.64
C SER A 842 14.90 -17.87 -12.63
N GLN A 843 15.28 -16.60 -12.73
CA GLN A 843 16.41 -16.16 -13.56
C GLN A 843 17.74 -16.65 -12.99
N GLU A 844 17.93 -16.58 -11.67
CA GLU A 844 19.14 -17.09 -11.00
C GLU A 844 19.31 -18.60 -11.19
N ASP A 845 18.24 -19.38 -11.05
CA ASP A 845 18.24 -20.84 -11.27
C ASP A 845 18.61 -21.19 -12.72
N GLN A 846 18.04 -20.48 -13.70
CA GLN A 846 18.41 -20.66 -15.10
C GLN A 846 19.89 -20.36 -15.33
N THR A 847 20.39 -19.23 -14.83
CA THR A 847 21.80 -18.83 -15.00
C THR A 847 22.76 -19.87 -14.43
N THR A 848 22.44 -20.39 -13.23
CA THR A 848 23.23 -21.43 -12.54
C THR A 848 23.21 -22.76 -13.28
N SER A 849 22.07 -23.14 -13.88
CA SER A 849 21.96 -24.36 -14.71
C SER A 849 22.77 -24.27 -16.01
N THR A 850 22.84 -23.11 -16.66
CA THR A 850 23.67 -22.89 -17.85
C THR A 850 25.17 -22.95 -17.55
N GLN A 851 25.62 -22.40 -16.41
CA GLN A 851 27.03 -22.42 -16.01
C GLN A 851 27.53 -23.81 -15.59
N THR A 852 26.64 -24.64 -15.06
CA THR A 852 26.95 -26.04 -14.72
C THR A 852 26.90 -26.96 -15.95
N GLY A 853 26.10 -26.63 -16.96
CA GLY A 853 26.02 -27.35 -18.24
C GLY A 853 27.24 -27.19 -19.17
N ASP A 854 27.95 -26.07 -19.10
CA ASP A 854 29.18 -25.83 -19.90
C ASP A 854 30.46 -26.41 -19.25
N GLY A 855 30.35 -27.01 -18.06
CA GLY A 855 31.48 -27.62 -17.32
C GLY A 855 31.68 -29.13 -17.55
N GLU A 856 30.77 -29.82 -18.25
CA GLU A 856 30.82 -31.29 -18.45
C GLU A 856 31.31 -31.75 -19.84
N GLN A 857 31.93 -30.86 -20.62
CA GLN A 857 32.65 -31.24 -21.84
C GLN A 857 34.01 -30.53 -21.95
N VAL A 858 34.99 -30.85 -21.12
CA VAL A 858 36.43 -30.99 -21.44
C VAL A 858 37.10 -31.47 -20.15
N ASN A 859 37.29 -32.79 -19.99
CA ASN A 859 38.40 -33.40 -19.25
C ASN A 859 38.27 -34.93 -19.31
N ASP A 860 38.33 -35.46 -20.53
CA ASP A 860 38.71 -36.84 -20.74
C ASP A 860 39.43 -36.89 -22.09
N LEU A 861 40.76 -36.78 -22.03
CA LEU A 861 41.76 -37.14 -23.06
C LEU A 861 43.06 -36.37 -22.79
N THR A 862 43.91 -36.88 -21.90
CA THR A 862 45.37 -37.01 -22.12
C THR A 862 46.02 -37.72 -20.93
N GLU A 863 45.92 -39.05 -20.90
CA GLU A 863 47.01 -39.90 -20.39
C GLU A 863 47.63 -40.61 -21.60
N SER A 864 48.72 -40.06 -22.12
CA SER A 864 49.78 -40.86 -22.73
C SER A 864 51.04 -40.03 -22.99
N GLN A 865 52.14 -40.50 -22.39
CA GLN A 865 53.56 -40.31 -22.75
C GLN A 865 54.38 -39.21 -22.05
N SER A 866 55.47 -39.74 -21.47
CA SER A 866 56.71 -39.18 -20.86
C SER A 866 56.61 -38.48 -19.52
#